data_AF-A0A954EZQ0-F1
#
_entry.id   AF-A0A954EZQ0-F1
#
_cell.length_a   1.000
_cell.length_b   1.000
_cell.length_c   1.000
_cell.angle_alpha   90.00
_cell.angle_beta   90.00
_cell.angle_gamma   90.00
#
_symmetry.space_group_name_H-M   'P 1'
#
loop_
_entity.id
_entity.type
_entity.pdbx_description
1 polymer ?
#
loop_
_entity_poly.entity_id
_entity_poly.type
_entity_poly.pdbx_seq_one_letter_code
_entity_poly.pdbx_strand_id
1 'polypeptide(L)'
;MKTSLQRLVRWVKQSLHSHSRQRRGGFRPHPEELENRVLLTQYFVDHNIDEVDGNTSPGNLSLREAINLANSNPGLDSVTFRSATNNVPFVLSLGELLVSDLTLIQGNGAGQTVIDGDNHSRVFHIQGANADVSIDSLTISGGFANEGGGILNEATLRLRSVDVRWNTANTGGVGAGISHRGQFLGIERSSIRANRLVYGFGGGAYLAGPTIILNSTFSRNVAIEIYLGLRTGAIYNRSSLTMRNTTIADNDGGVYTANSGAAQTTIYNSILVNNPVRTNMLLPDFDLHGKTISSASSNNIIGDGQNLPANGVNENQIVGRTFPRSRIMSPVLTQSGGQTWVYELTPASIALDAGADAEALSIRGFPLSNDQRGVGFERFVGASVDIGAYELESKDDAYFYDSTTGDVSILNSERSLLGSGSPFGLHQVGRFSPDRDWEFRTGDFNGDNRLDILGILPTGEFYVGLHVYAGLEISYWGRQGAAHDWHTVLVADVNGDGRDDLMTLNEDYANWNRISTGTGFLQEFGRYVPAGEYQATDFNFDGRADLQRIDGFDSAPIAAGVLNRFMGGDLDGDGIADDAALQDNGGRWFEAYVNASGSYDLRYLGASWAMPTLWSGHLLGDLNGDGRDDIAALTPQGFWWVVDSATGQTSQWTTSPVSSHTPMGVGDFNSDGLDDILAFNSTTGAIQVFYSTGNAFMGSESYAFEELRGNQFLGIGTIARPGEFLVVTTQ
;
A
#
# COMPACT_ATOMS: atom_id res chain seq x y z
N MET A 1 -41.82 41.64 -51.47
CA MET A 1 -42.51 41.68 -50.16
C MET A 1 -44.02 41.34 -50.20
N LYS A 2 -44.52 40.49 -51.12
CA LYS A 2 -45.94 40.04 -51.12
C LYS A 2 -46.13 38.51 -51.18
N THR A 3 -45.05 37.74 -51.18
CA THR A 3 -45.08 36.26 -51.31
C THR A 3 -44.65 35.50 -50.05
N SER A 4 -44.10 36.18 -49.04
CA SER A 4 -43.72 35.59 -47.74
C SER A 4 -44.80 35.73 -46.66
N LEU A 5 -45.70 36.71 -46.74
CA LEU A 5 -46.81 36.86 -45.78
C LEU A 5 -47.97 35.87 -45.99
N GLN A 6 -48.17 35.35 -47.20
CA GLN A 6 -49.26 34.39 -47.48
C GLN A 6 -48.95 32.95 -47.02
N ARG A 7 -47.68 32.61 -46.79
CA ARG A 7 -47.30 31.31 -46.22
C ARG A 7 -47.43 31.27 -44.69
N LEU A 8 -47.15 32.38 -43.99
CA LEU A 8 -47.31 32.48 -42.54
C LEU A 8 -48.79 32.42 -42.11
N VAL A 9 -49.70 33.04 -42.88
CA VAL A 9 -51.15 33.04 -42.59
C VAL A 9 -51.80 31.67 -42.84
N ARG A 10 -51.26 30.82 -43.74
CA ARG A 10 -51.75 29.44 -43.94
C ARG A 10 -51.33 28.50 -42.82
N TRP A 11 -50.15 28.71 -42.23
CA TRP A 11 -49.66 27.88 -41.13
C TRP A 11 -50.43 28.15 -39.82
N VAL A 12 -50.68 29.42 -39.48
CA VAL A 12 -51.44 29.80 -38.27
C VAL A 12 -52.92 29.38 -38.34
N LYS A 13 -53.53 29.31 -39.54
CA LYS A 13 -54.92 28.83 -39.69
C LYS A 13 -55.07 27.30 -39.62
N GLN A 14 -54.01 26.53 -39.84
CA GLN A 14 -54.04 25.06 -39.69
C GLN A 14 -53.82 24.60 -38.25
N SER A 15 -53.27 25.44 -37.35
CA SER A 15 -53.04 25.06 -35.94
C SER A 15 -54.21 25.36 -34.99
N LEU A 16 -55.34 25.87 -35.48
CA LEU A 16 -56.45 26.35 -34.62
C LEU A 16 -57.79 25.62 -34.77
N HIS A 17 -57.89 24.52 -35.52
CA HIS A 17 -59.14 23.75 -35.65
C HIS A 17 -58.95 22.24 -35.50
N SER A 18 -58.72 21.78 -34.27
CA SER A 18 -59.16 20.45 -33.81
C SER A 18 -59.25 20.38 -32.28
N HIS A 19 -60.00 21.30 -31.67
CA HIS A 19 -60.53 21.06 -30.32
C HIS A 19 -61.73 20.10 -30.41
N SER A 20 -61.46 18.79 -30.54
CA SER A 20 -62.44 17.80 -30.06
C SER A 20 -62.18 17.61 -28.56
N ARG A 21 -63.19 17.94 -27.76
CA ARG A 21 -63.21 17.68 -26.31
C ARG A 21 -63.14 16.17 -26.10
N GLN A 22 -61.95 15.60 -25.92
CA GLN A 22 -61.83 14.37 -25.15
C GLN A 22 -61.95 14.74 -23.67
N ARG A 23 -62.99 14.19 -23.04
CA ARG A 23 -63.17 14.25 -21.59
C ARG A 23 -61.84 13.84 -20.95
N ARG A 24 -61.31 14.65 -20.03
CA ARG A 24 -60.22 14.21 -19.15
C ARG A 24 -60.67 12.89 -18.52
N GLY A 25 -60.08 11.78 -18.97
CA GLY A 25 -60.17 10.54 -18.22
C GLY A 25 -59.67 10.87 -16.83
N GLY A 26 -60.51 10.63 -15.82
CA GLY A 26 -60.08 10.83 -14.43
C GLY A 26 -58.75 10.12 -14.25
N PHE A 27 -57.79 10.81 -13.63
CA PHE A 27 -56.53 10.19 -13.21
C PHE A 27 -56.91 8.98 -12.36
N ARG A 28 -56.83 7.79 -12.97
CA ARG A 28 -56.90 6.53 -12.26
C ARG A 28 -55.45 6.23 -11.92
N PRO A 29 -55.00 6.40 -10.67
CA PRO A 29 -53.71 5.88 -10.29
C PRO A 29 -53.75 4.38 -10.61
N HIS A 30 -52.93 3.96 -11.56
CA HIS A 30 -52.56 2.57 -11.65
C HIS A 30 -51.44 2.40 -10.63
N PRO A 31 -51.59 1.52 -9.63
CA PRO A 31 -50.42 1.04 -8.93
C PRO A 31 -49.57 0.34 -10.00
N GLU A 32 -48.54 1.02 -10.46
CA GLU A 32 -47.41 0.32 -11.04
C GLU A 32 -46.77 -0.41 -9.87
N GLU A 33 -46.50 -1.71 -10.04
CA GLU A 33 -45.63 -2.39 -9.09
C GLU A 33 -44.35 -1.57 -9.04
N LEU A 34 -44.05 -0.99 -7.88
CA LEU A 34 -42.69 -0.60 -7.55
C LEU A 34 -41.86 -1.82 -7.89
N GLU A 35 -40.87 -1.66 -8.78
CA GLU A 35 -39.82 -2.64 -9.01
C GLU A 35 -39.50 -3.33 -7.67
N ASN A 36 -39.47 -4.66 -7.64
CA ASN A 36 -39.12 -5.40 -6.44
C ASN A 36 -37.77 -4.88 -5.95
N ARG A 37 -37.78 -3.96 -4.99
CA ARG A 37 -36.62 -3.60 -4.20
C ARG A 37 -36.44 -4.77 -3.26
N VAL A 38 -35.81 -5.83 -3.79
CA VAL A 38 -35.25 -6.88 -2.95
C VAL A 38 -34.20 -6.18 -2.12
N LEU A 39 -34.56 -5.84 -0.88
CA LEU A 39 -33.62 -5.33 0.10
C LEU A 39 -32.52 -6.39 0.24
N LEU A 40 -31.26 -5.98 0.10
CA LEU A 40 -30.09 -6.81 0.38
C LEU A 40 -30.26 -7.40 1.79
N THR A 41 -30.42 -8.71 1.92
CA THR A 41 -30.39 -9.35 3.24
C THR A 41 -28.94 -9.42 3.68
N GLN A 42 -28.66 -8.98 4.91
CA GLN A 42 -27.33 -8.99 5.48
C GLN A 42 -27.25 -9.93 6.66
N TYR A 43 -26.32 -10.89 6.59
CA TYR A 43 -25.96 -11.83 7.63
C TYR A 43 -24.63 -11.41 8.25
N PHE A 44 -24.60 -11.30 9.58
CA PHE A 44 -23.41 -10.91 10.35
C PHE A 44 -22.88 -12.10 11.10
N VAL A 45 -21.87 -12.75 10.56
CA VAL A 45 -21.16 -13.86 11.19
C VAL A 45 -20.46 -13.35 12.44
N ASP A 46 -20.80 -13.94 13.58
CA ASP A 46 -20.27 -13.57 14.89
C ASP A 46 -19.84 -14.78 15.72
N HIS A 47 -19.90 -15.97 15.13
CA HIS A 47 -19.47 -17.23 15.71
C HIS A 47 -18.54 -17.97 14.74
N ASN A 48 -17.35 -18.35 15.20
CA ASN A 48 -16.31 -18.95 14.35
C ASN A 48 -16.36 -20.49 14.31
N ILE A 49 -17.23 -21.12 15.11
CA ILE A 49 -17.41 -22.56 15.10
C ILE A 49 -18.17 -22.97 13.84
N ASP A 50 -17.70 -24.03 13.19
CA ASP A 50 -18.38 -24.60 12.04
C ASP A 50 -19.53 -25.53 12.48
N GLU A 51 -20.74 -24.99 12.53
CA GLU A 51 -21.94 -25.71 12.98
C GLU A 51 -23.21 -25.33 12.21
N VAL A 52 -24.27 -26.12 12.40
CA VAL A 52 -25.63 -25.88 11.88
C VAL A 52 -26.62 -26.33 12.96
N ASP A 53 -26.78 -25.53 14.00
CA ASP A 53 -27.66 -25.84 15.14
C ASP A 53 -29.00 -25.08 15.07
N GLY A 54 -29.10 -24.10 14.17
CA GLY A 54 -30.27 -23.27 13.93
C GLY A 54 -30.39 -22.07 14.87
N ASN A 55 -29.40 -21.82 15.74
CA ASN A 55 -29.37 -20.71 16.67
C ASN A 55 -28.67 -19.49 16.05
N THR A 56 -29.44 -18.65 15.37
CA THR A 56 -28.92 -17.46 14.68
C THR A 56 -28.99 -16.19 15.54
N SER A 57 -29.10 -16.33 16.86
CA SER A 57 -29.14 -15.20 17.79
C SER A 57 -27.75 -14.56 17.93
N PRO A 58 -27.64 -13.27 18.32
CA PRO A 58 -26.34 -12.59 18.41
C PRO A 58 -25.30 -13.38 19.22
N GLY A 59 -24.12 -13.58 18.63
CA GLY A 59 -23.00 -14.35 19.16
C GLY A 59 -23.01 -15.85 18.78
N ASN A 60 -23.98 -16.30 17.98
CA ASN A 60 -24.15 -17.71 17.61
C ASN A 60 -24.26 -17.94 16.10
N LEU A 61 -24.32 -16.88 15.26
CA LEU A 61 -24.45 -17.09 13.82
C LEU A 61 -23.12 -17.52 13.20
N SER A 62 -23.04 -18.80 12.82
CA SER A 62 -21.87 -19.35 12.13
C SER A 62 -21.79 -18.94 10.66
N LEU A 63 -20.60 -19.05 10.07
CA LEU A 63 -20.42 -18.83 8.62
C LEU A 63 -21.25 -19.82 7.78
N ARG A 64 -21.31 -21.09 8.19
CA ARG A 64 -22.05 -22.12 7.45
C ARG A 64 -23.55 -21.84 7.50
N GLU A 65 -24.07 -21.42 8.65
CA GLU A 65 -25.47 -21.02 8.78
C GLU A 65 -25.79 -19.78 7.94
N ALA A 66 -24.94 -18.76 7.97
CA ALA A 66 -25.11 -17.56 7.16
C ALA A 66 -25.18 -17.90 5.66
N ILE A 67 -24.31 -18.78 5.17
CA ILE A 67 -24.33 -19.24 3.77
C ILE A 67 -25.58 -20.09 3.47
N ASN A 68 -26.01 -20.96 4.39
CA ASN A 68 -27.23 -21.74 4.20
C ASN A 68 -28.49 -20.85 4.13
N LEU A 69 -28.53 -19.79 4.93
CA LEU A 69 -29.59 -18.79 4.89
C LEU A 69 -29.58 -18.01 3.58
N ALA A 70 -28.41 -17.56 3.11
CA ALA A 70 -28.26 -16.91 1.82
C ALA A 70 -28.73 -17.80 0.67
N ASN A 71 -28.28 -19.05 0.61
CA ASN A 71 -28.74 -20.02 -0.39
C ASN A 71 -30.27 -20.24 -0.41
N SER A 72 -30.93 -20.01 0.72
CA SER A 72 -32.38 -20.21 0.88
C SER A 72 -33.18 -18.94 0.64
N ASN A 73 -32.52 -17.79 0.46
CA ASN A 73 -33.15 -16.49 0.29
C ASN A 73 -32.96 -15.98 -1.14
N PRO A 74 -33.99 -16.01 -2.00
CA PRO A 74 -33.85 -15.58 -3.38
C PRO A 74 -33.42 -14.11 -3.50
N GLY A 75 -32.38 -13.87 -4.28
CA GLY A 75 -31.89 -12.52 -4.58
C GLY A 75 -30.47 -12.30 -4.06
N LEU A 76 -30.00 -11.05 -4.11
CA LEU A 76 -28.66 -10.73 -3.63
C LEU A 76 -28.64 -10.71 -2.10
N ASP A 77 -27.72 -11.47 -1.53
CA ASP A 77 -27.43 -11.52 -0.10
C ASP A 77 -26.01 -11.05 0.21
N SER A 78 -25.80 -10.56 1.43
CA SER A 78 -24.49 -10.20 1.95
C SER A 78 -24.17 -10.97 3.22
N VAL A 79 -23.00 -11.59 3.25
CA VAL A 79 -22.40 -12.25 4.41
C VAL A 79 -21.18 -11.42 4.83
N THR A 80 -21.20 -10.91 6.05
CA THR A 80 -20.16 -10.04 6.64
C THR A 80 -19.73 -10.57 8.00
N PHE A 81 -18.57 -10.17 8.50
CA PHE A 81 -18.01 -10.69 9.76
C PHE A 81 -17.93 -9.60 10.83
N ARG A 82 -18.26 -9.93 12.07
CA ARG A 82 -18.01 -9.02 13.21
C ARG A 82 -16.51 -8.92 13.48
N SER A 83 -16.04 -7.75 13.89
CA SER A 83 -14.64 -7.57 14.31
C SER A 83 -14.22 -8.51 15.45
N ALA A 84 -15.17 -8.95 16.28
CA ALA A 84 -14.95 -9.93 17.34
C ALA A 84 -14.43 -11.29 16.84
N THR A 85 -14.57 -11.61 15.55
CA THR A 85 -14.06 -12.85 14.95
C THR A 85 -12.69 -12.68 14.27
N ASN A 86 -12.09 -11.48 14.31
CA ASN A 86 -10.80 -11.23 13.66
C ASN A 86 -9.69 -12.07 14.27
N ASN A 87 -8.75 -12.50 13.42
CA ASN A 87 -7.55 -13.29 13.78
C ASN A 87 -7.86 -14.68 14.38
N VAL A 88 -9.12 -15.10 14.35
CA VAL A 88 -9.54 -16.45 14.73
C VAL A 88 -10.02 -17.19 13.48
N PRO A 89 -9.39 -18.31 13.09
CA PRO A 89 -9.80 -19.05 11.90
C PRO A 89 -11.20 -19.67 12.02
N PHE A 90 -11.93 -19.67 10.91
CA PHE A 90 -13.14 -20.44 10.68
C PHE A 90 -12.75 -21.82 10.14
N VAL A 91 -12.50 -22.75 11.05
CA VAL A 91 -12.04 -24.11 10.71
C VAL A 91 -13.23 -24.99 10.34
N LEU A 92 -13.27 -25.46 9.09
CA LEU A 92 -14.37 -26.26 8.57
C LEU A 92 -14.25 -27.72 9.03
N SER A 93 -15.26 -28.19 9.77
CA SER A 93 -15.37 -29.56 10.28
C SER A 93 -16.52 -30.35 9.64
N LEU A 94 -17.48 -29.66 9.02
CA LEU A 94 -18.67 -30.25 8.40
C LEU A 94 -18.57 -30.36 6.86
N GLY A 95 -17.38 -30.13 6.30
CA GLY A 95 -17.11 -30.22 4.87
C GLY A 95 -17.11 -28.86 4.16
N GLU A 96 -17.26 -28.87 2.84
CA GLU A 96 -17.17 -27.65 2.03
C GLU A 96 -18.33 -26.68 2.26
N LEU A 97 -18.09 -25.39 2.04
CA LEU A 97 -19.11 -24.34 2.01
C LEU A 97 -19.70 -24.25 0.61
N LEU A 98 -20.97 -24.68 0.50
CA LEU A 98 -21.71 -24.64 -0.75
C LEU A 98 -22.37 -23.28 -0.93
N VAL A 99 -22.08 -22.58 -2.03
CA VAL A 99 -22.73 -21.31 -2.38
C VAL A 99 -23.44 -21.48 -3.71
N SER A 100 -24.74 -21.17 -3.73
CA SER A 100 -25.63 -21.48 -4.85
C SER A 100 -26.58 -20.37 -5.28
N ASP A 101 -26.58 -19.24 -4.57
CA ASP A 101 -27.34 -18.03 -4.93
C ASP A 101 -26.40 -16.81 -5.06
N LEU A 102 -26.96 -15.66 -5.46
CA LEU A 102 -26.28 -14.38 -5.57
C LEU A 102 -25.78 -13.91 -4.20
N THR A 103 -24.49 -14.04 -3.93
CA THR A 103 -23.94 -13.79 -2.59
C THR A 103 -22.69 -12.92 -2.64
N LEU A 104 -22.67 -11.87 -1.81
CA LEU A 104 -21.47 -11.11 -1.48
C LEU A 104 -20.92 -11.58 -0.13
N ILE A 105 -19.71 -12.14 -0.12
CA ILE A 105 -19.00 -12.55 1.09
C ILE A 105 -17.85 -11.58 1.30
N GLN A 106 -17.96 -10.72 2.31
CA GLN A 106 -17.00 -9.67 2.61
C GLN A 106 -16.33 -9.94 3.96
N GLY A 107 -15.06 -10.34 3.94
CA GLY A 107 -14.21 -10.43 5.12
C GLY A 107 -13.72 -9.07 5.61
N ASN A 108 -13.08 -9.08 6.79
CA ASN A 108 -12.53 -7.89 7.44
C ASN A 108 -11.09 -7.56 6.97
N GLY A 109 -10.51 -8.41 6.13
CA GLY A 109 -9.13 -8.31 5.64
C GLY A 109 -8.51 -9.69 5.49
N ALA A 110 -7.65 -9.90 4.50
CA ALA A 110 -7.05 -11.23 4.26
C ALA A 110 -6.24 -11.74 5.47
N GLY A 111 -5.62 -10.85 6.26
CA GLY A 111 -4.96 -11.20 7.52
C GLY A 111 -5.93 -11.45 8.70
N GLN A 112 -7.17 -10.96 8.61
CA GLN A 112 -8.12 -10.94 9.73
C GLN A 112 -9.17 -12.06 9.64
N THR A 113 -9.66 -12.35 8.43
CA THR A 113 -10.67 -13.38 8.18
C THR A 113 -10.04 -14.56 7.46
N VAL A 114 -9.84 -15.68 8.17
CA VAL A 114 -9.25 -16.90 7.61
C VAL A 114 -10.30 -18.01 7.63
N ILE A 115 -10.61 -18.55 6.46
CA ILE A 115 -11.51 -19.71 6.31
C ILE A 115 -10.64 -20.91 5.92
N ASP A 116 -10.59 -21.90 6.81
CA ASP A 116 -9.64 -23.01 6.71
C ASP A 116 -10.35 -24.36 6.57
N GLY A 117 -10.01 -25.12 5.52
CA GLY A 117 -10.55 -26.46 5.26
C GLY A 117 -9.98 -27.58 6.13
N ASP A 118 -9.05 -27.27 7.04
CA ASP A 118 -8.37 -28.17 7.99
C ASP A 118 -7.64 -29.35 7.33
N ASN A 119 -7.32 -29.24 6.04
CA ASN A 119 -6.85 -30.31 5.16
C ASN A 119 -7.82 -31.51 5.05
N HIS A 120 -9.10 -31.31 5.36
CA HIS A 120 -10.12 -32.36 5.37
C HIS A 120 -11.10 -32.25 4.21
N SER A 121 -11.47 -31.04 3.81
CA SER A 121 -12.41 -30.80 2.71
C SER A 121 -11.96 -29.66 1.81
N ARG A 122 -12.62 -29.55 0.65
CA ARG A 122 -12.63 -28.28 -0.09
C ARG A 122 -13.13 -27.15 0.83
N VAL A 123 -12.67 -25.93 0.60
CA VAL A 123 -13.19 -24.76 1.34
C VAL A 123 -14.51 -24.28 0.72
N PHE A 124 -14.50 -23.85 -0.54
CA PHE A 124 -15.68 -23.33 -1.22
C PHE A 124 -16.06 -24.11 -2.48
N HIS A 125 -17.35 -24.35 -2.65
CA HIS A 125 -17.93 -24.86 -3.88
C HIS A 125 -19.02 -23.92 -4.37
N ILE A 126 -18.75 -23.22 -5.46
CA ILE A 126 -19.67 -22.28 -6.09
C ILE A 126 -20.38 -23.00 -7.24
N GLN A 127 -21.68 -23.21 -7.12
CA GLN A 127 -22.47 -23.96 -8.09
C GLN A 127 -23.80 -23.28 -8.41
N GLY A 128 -24.46 -23.72 -9.48
CA GLY A 128 -25.76 -23.20 -9.89
C GLY A 128 -25.66 -22.23 -11.07
N ALA A 129 -26.52 -22.43 -12.07
CA ALA A 129 -26.43 -21.71 -13.35
C ALA A 129 -26.63 -20.19 -13.25
N ASN A 130 -27.24 -19.72 -12.15
CA ASN A 130 -27.52 -18.30 -11.90
C ASN A 130 -26.72 -17.74 -10.71
N ALA A 131 -25.83 -18.53 -10.09
CA ALA A 131 -25.01 -18.02 -8.99
C ALA A 131 -23.98 -17.01 -9.53
N ASP A 132 -23.97 -15.82 -8.93
CA ASP A 132 -22.97 -14.77 -9.11
C ASP A 132 -22.46 -14.39 -7.72
N VAL A 133 -21.25 -14.86 -7.42
CA VAL A 133 -20.66 -14.76 -6.09
C VAL A 133 -19.47 -13.82 -6.13
N SER A 134 -19.41 -12.91 -5.17
CA SER A 134 -18.23 -12.08 -4.91
C SER A 134 -17.65 -12.43 -3.55
N ILE A 135 -16.36 -12.75 -3.49
CA ILE A 135 -15.62 -13.02 -2.25
C ILE A 135 -14.51 -11.99 -2.13
N ASP A 136 -14.43 -11.36 -0.96
CA ASP A 136 -13.65 -10.15 -0.76
C ASP A 136 -12.93 -10.12 0.59
N SER A 137 -11.70 -9.60 0.62
CA SER A 137 -10.90 -9.33 1.83
C SER A 137 -10.85 -10.48 2.84
N LEU A 138 -10.48 -11.69 2.40
CA LEU A 138 -10.30 -12.85 3.28
C LEU A 138 -9.24 -13.83 2.77
N THR A 139 -8.84 -14.76 3.63
CA THR A 139 -7.96 -15.88 3.28
C THR A 139 -8.76 -17.16 3.13
N ILE A 140 -8.42 -17.94 2.10
CA ILE A 140 -8.93 -19.29 1.84
C ILE A 140 -7.75 -20.26 1.93
N SER A 141 -7.73 -21.09 2.98
CA SER A 141 -6.61 -21.99 3.27
C SER A 141 -6.98 -23.40 3.66
N GLY A 142 -5.96 -24.28 3.69
CA GLY A 142 -6.10 -25.63 4.22
C GLY A 142 -7.10 -26.51 3.46
N GLY A 143 -7.55 -26.11 2.28
CA GLY A 143 -8.49 -26.91 1.50
C GLY A 143 -7.86 -28.20 0.96
N PHE A 144 -8.59 -29.32 0.99
CA PHE A 144 -8.15 -30.60 0.42
C PHE A 144 -9.26 -31.26 -0.40
N ALA A 145 -9.05 -31.39 -1.71
CA ALA A 145 -10.02 -32.03 -2.62
C ALA A 145 -9.33 -32.63 -3.86
N ASN A 146 -10.08 -33.30 -4.75
CA ASN A 146 -9.53 -33.68 -6.06
C ASN A 146 -9.50 -32.50 -7.04
N GLU A 147 -10.48 -31.60 -6.96
CA GLU A 147 -10.54 -30.41 -7.82
C GLU A 147 -10.79 -29.20 -6.95
N GLY A 148 -10.01 -28.14 -7.12
CA GLY A 148 -10.24 -26.90 -6.38
C GLY A 148 -10.14 -27.15 -4.89
N GLY A 149 -8.94 -27.46 -4.37
CA GLY A 149 -8.74 -27.67 -2.93
C GLY A 149 -9.27 -26.47 -2.14
N GLY A 150 -8.92 -25.26 -2.56
CA GLY A 150 -9.52 -24.04 -2.03
C GLY A 150 -10.92 -23.83 -2.59
N ILE A 151 -11.03 -23.67 -3.92
CA ILE A 151 -12.27 -23.30 -4.59
C ILE A 151 -12.53 -24.19 -5.81
N LEU A 152 -13.72 -24.78 -5.89
CA LEU A 152 -14.32 -25.25 -7.13
C LEU A 152 -15.40 -24.27 -7.56
N ASN A 153 -15.24 -23.67 -8.75
CA ASN A 153 -16.21 -22.76 -9.34
C ASN A 153 -16.85 -23.36 -10.59
N GLU A 154 -18.16 -23.54 -10.57
CA GLU A 154 -18.99 -23.96 -11.69
C GLU A 154 -19.98 -22.85 -12.13
N ALA A 155 -19.89 -21.65 -11.55
CA ALA A 155 -20.75 -20.50 -11.84
C ALA A 155 -19.95 -19.21 -12.16
N THR A 156 -20.49 -18.04 -11.84
CA THR A 156 -19.77 -16.76 -11.91
C THR A 156 -19.16 -16.45 -10.54
N LEU A 157 -17.84 -16.19 -10.51
CA LEU A 157 -17.10 -15.86 -9.29
C LEU A 157 -16.21 -14.64 -9.51
N ARG A 158 -16.21 -13.72 -8.53
CA ARG A 158 -15.25 -12.63 -8.41
C ARG A 158 -14.50 -12.75 -7.09
N LEU A 159 -13.18 -12.76 -7.15
CA LEU A 159 -12.28 -12.70 -6.01
C LEU A 159 -11.63 -11.33 -5.99
N ARG A 160 -11.73 -10.59 -4.88
CA ARG A 160 -11.07 -9.29 -4.70
C ARG A 160 -10.32 -9.25 -3.36
N SER A 161 -9.05 -8.86 -3.36
CA SER A 161 -8.29 -8.78 -2.10
C SER A 161 -8.28 -10.09 -1.30
N VAL A 162 -8.28 -11.24 -2.00
CA VAL A 162 -8.31 -12.58 -1.40
C VAL A 162 -6.91 -13.20 -1.44
N ASP A 163 -6.55 -13.92 -0.38
CA ASP A 163 -5.36 -14.77 -0.35
C ASP A 163 -5.75 -16.26 -0.39
N VAL A 164 -5.57 -16.92 -1.54
CA VAL A 164 -5.84 -18.36 -1.70
C VAL A 164 -4.53 -19.11 -1.52
N ARG A 165 -4.35 -19.76 -0.37
CA ARG A 165 -3.06 -20.33 0.02
C ARG A 165 -3.12 -21.69 0.67
N TRP A 166 -2.06 -22.47 0.50
CA TRP A 166 -1.88 -23.77 1.18
C TRP A 166 -3.00 -24.77 0.94
N ASN A 167 -3.71 -24.63 -0.18
CA ASN A 167 -4.71 -25.59 -0.58
C ASN A 167 -4.05 -26.71 -1.38
N THR A 168 -4.56 -27.93 -1.20
CA THR A 168 -4.03 -29.13 -1.80
C THR A 168 -5.07 -29.79 -2.69
N ALA A 169 -4.63 -30.24 -3.87
CA ALA A 169 -5.38 -31.19 -4.67
C ALA A 169 -4.64 -32.51 -4.85
N ASN A 170 -5.37 -33.63 -4.73
CA ASN A 170 -4.79 -34.98 -4.74
C ASN A 170 -4.60 -35.53 -6.18
N THR A 171 -4.23 -36.81 -6.28
CA THR A 171 -3.86 -37.47 -7.53
C THR A 171 -5.00 -37.55 -8.54
N GLY A 172 -4.73 -37.08 -9.76
CA GLY A 172 -5.68 -36.99 -10.87
C GLY A 172 -6.51 -35.70 -10.83
N GLY A 173 -6.14 -34.79 -9.94
CA GLY A 173 -6.84 -33.55 -9.67
C GLY A 173 -6.48 -32.40 -10.59
N VAL A 174 -7.18 -31.28 -10.43
CA VAL A 174 -6.89 -30.02 -11.12
C VAL A 174 -7.09 -28.82 -10.22
N GLY A 175 -6.25 -27.78 -10.38
CA GLY A 175 -6.46 -26.50 -9.70
C GLY A 175 -6.40 -26.62 -8.18
N ALA A 176 -5.21 -26.82 -7.56
CA ALA A 176 -5.16 -27.02 -6.11
C ALA A 176 -5.67 -25.80 -5.33
N GLY A 177 -5.32 -24.59 -5.76
CA GLY A 177 -5.96 -23.37 -5.28
C GLY A 177 -7.39 -23.25 -5.82
N ILE A 178 -7.50 -23.10 -7.14
CA ILE A 178 -8.77 -22.82 -7.83
C ILE A 178 -8.97 -23.77 -9.02
N SER A 179 -10.11 -24.45 -9.08
CA SER A 179 -10.61 -25.12 -10.28
C SER A 179 -11.83 -24.37 -10.81
N HIS A 180 -11.74 -23.82 -12.03
CA HIS A 180 -12.81 -23.05 -12.65
C HIS A 180 -13.36 -23.73 -13.89
N ARG A 181 -14.66 -24.00 -13.90
CA ARG A 181 -15.42 -24.60 -15.00
C ARG A 181 -16.68 -23.80 -15.36
N GLY A 182 -16.95 -22.73 -14.62
CA GLY A 182 -18.15 -21.92 -14.73
C GLY A 182 -18.13 -20.88 -15.86
N GLN A 183 -19.09 -19.95 -15.79
CA GLN A 183 -19.31 -18.93 -16.81
C GLN A 183 -18.23 -17.85 -16.80
N PHE A 184 -17.75 -17.47 -15.62
CA PHE A 184 -16.75 -16.42 -15.48
C PHE A 184 -15.98 -16.52 -14.16
N LEU A 185 -14.69 -16.20 -14.21
CA LEU A 185 -13.85 -15.99 -13.03
C LEU A 185 -13.11 -14.65 -13.18
N GLY A 186 -13.33 -13.74 -12.24
CA GLY A 186 -12.52 -12.53 -12.06
C GLY A 186 -11.62 -12.69 -10.83
N ILE A 187 -10.33 -12.45 -10.98
CA ILE A 187 -9.37 -12.39 -9.87
C ILE A 187 -8.75 -11.00 -9.88
N GLU A 188 -8.97 -10.24 -8.82
CA GLU A 188 -8.55 -8.85 -8.67
C GLU A 188 -7.81 -8.65 -7.35
N ARG A 189 -6.67 -7.95 -7.39
CA ARG A 189 -5.97 -7.52 -6.17
C ARG A 189 -5.68 -8.66 -5.19
N SER A 190 -5.42 -9.86 -5.72
CA SER A 190 -5.42 -11.10 -4.94
C SER A 190 -4.09 -11.84 -5.05
N SER A 191 -3.76 -12.65 -4.04
CA SER A 191 -2.61 -13.54 -4.04
C SER A 191 -3.04 -15.01 -4.09
N ILE A 192 -2.57 -15.73 -5.11
CA ILE A 192 -2.79 -17.18 -5.24
C ILE A 192 -1.45 -17.86 -5.03
N ARG A 193 -1.22 -18.41 -3.85
CA ARG A 193 0.15 -18.79 -3.46
C ARG A 193 0.28 -20.08 -2.68
N ALA A 194 1.42 -20.74 -2.82
CA ALA A 194 1.75 -21.93 -2.03
C ALA A 194 0.69 -23.06 -2.08
N ASN A 195 -0.09 -23.12 -3.17
CA ASN A 195 -1.04 -24.21 -3.40
C ASN A 195 -0.32 -25.40 -4.02
N ARG A 196 -0.71 -26.61 -3.65
CA ARG A 196 0.03 -27.83 -3.97
C ARG A 196 -0.85 -28.87 -4.64
N LEU A 197 -0.54 -29.20 -5.88
CA LEU A 197 -1.15 -30.30 -6.61
C LEU A 197 -0.22 -31.52 -6.60
N VAL A 198 -0.70 -32.64 -6.07
CA VAL A 198 0.08 -33.89 -5.96
C VAL A 198 0.26 -34.56 -7.32
N TYR A 199 -0.78 -34.60 -8.15
CA TYR A 199 -0.68 -35.12 -9.51
C TYR A 199 -1.84 -34.58 -10.37
N GLY A 200 -1.50 -33.82 -11.42
CA GLY A 200 -2.46 -33.18 -12.33
C GLY A 200 -1.95 -31.85 -12.94
N PHE A 201 -2.89 -30.95 -13.26
CA PHE A 201 -2.61 -29.65 -13.88
C PHE A 201 -3.08 -28.44 -13.04
N GLY A 202 -2.29 -27.36 -13.05
CA GLY A 202 -2.63 -26.09 -12.40
C GLY A 202 -2.48 -26.14 -10.88
N GLY A 203 -1.28 -25.93 -10.36
CA GLY A 203 -1.07 -25.86 -8.90
C GLY A 203 -1.83 -24.70 -8.27
N GLY A 204 -1.70 -23.49 -8.83
CA GLY A 204 -2.47 -22.32 -8.44
C GLY A 204 -3.89 -22.39 -8.97
N ALA A 205 -4.04 -22.43 -10.30
CA ALA A 205 -5.35 -22.44 -10.94
C ALA A 205 -5.45 -23.35 -12.18
N TYR A 206 -6.61 -23.97 -12.34
CA TYR A 206 -7.06 -24.64 -13.56
C TYR A 206 -8.26 -23.90 -14.14
N LEU A 207 -8.15 -23.44 -15.39
CA LEU A 207 -9.14 -22.54 -16.01
C LEU A 207 -9.77 -23.20 -17.23
N ALA A 208 -11.02 -23.65 -17.09
CA ALA A 208 -11.83 -24.20 -18.19
C ALA A 208 -12.99 -23.27 -18.61
N GLY A 209 -13.26 -22.19 -17.85
CA GLY A 209 -14.16 -21.10 -18.22
C GLY A 209 -13.41 -19.79 -18.51
N PRO A 210 -14.08 -18.79 -19.13
CA PRO A 210 -13.52 -17.45 -19.32
C PRO A 210 -13.00 -16.85 -18.01
N THR A 211 -11.80 -16.28 -18.06
CA THR A 211 -11.11 -15.75 -16.87
C THR A 211 -10.43 -14.41 -17.15
N ILE A 212 -10.53 -13.48 -16.20
CA ILE A 212 -9.74 -12.25 -16.16
C ILE A 212 -8.98 -12.21 -14.83
N ILE A 213 -7.68 -11.97 -14.91
CA ILE A 213 -6.79 -11.78 -13.76
C ILE A 213 -6.20 -10.37 -13.87
N LEU A 214 -6.31 -9.59 -12.80
CA LEU A 214 -5.86 -8.20 -12.78
C LEU A 214 -5.25 -7.83 -11.42
N ASN A 215 -4.17 -7.04 -11.42
CA ASN A 215 -3.46 -6.60 -10.21
C ASN A 215 -3.24 -7.75 -9.22
N SER A 216 -2.73 -8.90 -9.66
CA SER A 216 -2.72 -10.10 -8.83
C SER A 216 -1.37 -10.82 -8.90
N THR A 217 -1.07 -11.59 -7.87
CA THR A 217 0.21 -12.32 -7.75
C THR A 217 -0.03 -13.82 -7.62
N PHE A 218 0.62 -14.60 -8.49
CA PHE A 218 0.67 -16.06 -8.40
C PHE A 218 2.08 -16.49 -8.03
N SER A 219 2.26 -17.10 -6.85
CA SER A 219 3.60 -17.47 -6.42
C SER A 219 3.72 -18.74 -5.60
N ARG A 220 4.86 -19.45 -5.74
CA ARG A 220 5.18 -20.65 -4.95
C ARG A 220 4.16 -21.78 -5.09
N ASN A 221 3.33 -21.77 -6.14
CA ASN A 221 2.41 -22.85 -6.41
C ASN A 221 3.14 -24.02 -7.08
N VAL A 222 2.75 -25.24 -6.71
CA VAL A 222 3.47 -26.46 -7.08
C VAL A 222 2.52 -27.46 -7.75
N ALA A 223 2.97 -28.08 -8.83
CA ALA A 223 2.30 -29.22 -9.48
C ALA A 223 3.28 -30.38 -9.69
N ILE A 224 3.03 -31.52 -9.05
CA ILE A 224 4.03 -32.59 -8.87
C ILE A 224 4.09 -33.63 -10.03
N GLU A 225 3.15 -33.65 -10.99
CA GLU A 225 3.12 -34.66 -12.08
C GLU A 225 3.98 -34.35 -13.34
N ILE A 226 4.34 -35.44 -14.05
CA ILE A 226 5.21 -35.61 -15.22
C ILE A 226 4.46 -36.25 -16.41
N TYR A 227 3.29 -35.75 -16.84
CA TYR A 227 2.74 -36.18 -18.15
C TYR A 227 3.40 -35.34 -19.24
N LEU A 228 4.20 -35.98 -20.11
CA LEU A 228 4.95 -35.34 -21.21
C LEU A 228 6.04 -34.32 -20.80
N GLY A 229 6.42 -34.25 -19.52
CA GLY A 229 7.47 -33.34 -19.03
C GLY A 229 7.03 -31.88 -18.88
N LEU A 230 5.73 -31.62 -18.71
CA LEU A 230 5.19 -30.26 -18.59
C LEU A 230 4.62 -30.05 -17.18
N ARG A 231 5.21 -29.15 -16.39
CA ARG A 231 4.67 -28.70 -15.10
C ARG A 231 3.99 -27.35 -15.25
N THR A 232 2.89 -27.17 -14.53
CA THR A 232 2.02 -25.99 -14.60
C THR A 232 1.65 -25.56 -13.19
N GLY A 233 2.69 -25.23 -12.41
CA GLY A 233 2.59 -24.84 -11.01
C GLY A 233 1.69 -23.63 -10.84
N ALA A 234 1.79 -22.60 -11.70
CA ALA A 234 0.94 -21.42 -11.60
C ALA A 234 -0.45 -21.66 -12.19
N ILE A 235 -0.56 -21.71 -13.52
CA ILE A 235 -1.85 -21.69 -14.23
C ILE A 235 -1.87 -22.70 -15.37
N TYR A 236 -2.93 -23.52 -15.42
CA TYR A 236 -3.28 -24.32 -16.59
C TYR A 236 -4.58 -23.79 -17.21
N ASN A 237 -4.48 -23.16 -18.38
CA ASN A 237 -5.62 -22.57 -19.07
C ASN A 237 -6.11 -23.44 -20.25
N ARG A 238 -7.42 -23.64 -20.37
CA ARG A 238 -8.11 -24.31 -21.49
C ARG A 238 -9.14 -23.42 -22.19
N SER A 239 -9.29 -22.18 -21.75
CA SER A 239 -10.31 -21.24 -22.20
C SER A 239 -9.70 -19.87 -22.53
N SER A 240 -10.52 -18.82 -22.62
CA SER A 240 -10.02 -17.46 -22.78
C SER A 240 -9.48 -16.93 -21.46
N LEU A 241 -8.25 -16.42 -21.48
CA LEU A 241 -7.59 -15.80 -20.33
C LEU A 241 -7.09 -14.41 -20.71
N THR A 242 -7.44 -13.41 -19.91
CA THR A 242 -6.81 -12.09 -19.98
C THR A 242 -6.10 -11.79 -18.68
N MET A 243 -4.83 -11.41 -18.75
CA MET A 243 -4.03 -10.99 -17.60
C MET A 243 -3.60 -9.53 -17.78
N ARG A 244 -3.71 -8.74 -16.72
CA ARG A 244 -3.29 -7.33 -16.66
C ARG A 244 -2.53 -7.09 -15.37
N ASN A 245 -1.43 -6.36 -15.42
CA ASN A 245 -0.75 -5.90 -14.20
C ASN A 245 -0.55 -7.06 -13.21
N THR A 246 -0.08 -8.21 -13.69
CA THR A 246 -0.06 -9.46 -12.91
C THR A 246 1.37 -9.95 -12.79
N THR A 247 1.74 -10.45 -11.61
CA THR A 247 3.06 -11.04 -11.36
C THR A 247 2.91 -12.55 -11.14
N ILE A 248 3.55 -13.36 -11.98
CA ILE A 248 3.59 -14.82 -11.87
C ILE A 248 5.05 -15.24 -11.72
N ALA A 249 5.43 -15.63 -10.50
CA ALA A 249 6.83 -15.93 -10.22
C ALA A 249 7.02 -16.98 -9.10
N ASP A 250 8.14 -17.70 -9.15
CA ASP A 250 8.53 -18.73 -8.18
C ASP A 250 7.60 -19.94 -8.10
N ASN A 251 6.83 -20.21 -9.15
CA ASN A 251 6.00 -21.40 -9.24
C ASN A 251 6.80 -22.59 -9.82
N ASP A 252 6.35 -23.82 -9.57
CA ASP A 252 6.89 -25.03 -10.20
C ASP A 252 6.31 -25.19 -11.62
N GLY A 253 6.74 -24.31 -12.53
CA GLY A 253 6.16 -24.08 -13.86
C GLY A 253 5.20 -22.88 -13.89
N GLY A 254 5.32 -22.05 -14.93
CA GLY A 254 4.54 -20.83 -15.11
C GLY A 254 3.13 -21.07 -15.67
N VAL A 255 2.80 -20.35 -16.74
CA VAL A 255 1.49 -20.41 -17.39
C VAL A 255 1.52 -21.36 -18.58
N TYR A 256 0.56 -22.29 -18.64
CA TYR A 256 0.37 -23.19 -19.78
C TYR A 256 -0.97 -22.94 -20.47
N THR A 257 -0.93 -22.72 -21.78
CA THR A 257 -2.11 -22.43 -22.60
C THR A 257 -2.48 -23.64 -23.48
N ALA A 258 -3.62 -24.24 -23.17
CA ALA A 258 -4.20 -25.41 -23.83
C ALA A 258 -5.56 -25.09 -24.49
N ASN A 259 -5.79 -23.81 -24.78
CA ASN A 259 -7.09 -23.27 -25.20
C ASN A 259 -7.67 -24.01 -26.41
N SER A 260 -8.99 -24.20 -26.46
CA SER A 260 -9.66 -24.87 -27.59
C SER A 260 -10.44 -23.88 -28.46
N GLY A 261 -10.61 -24.19 -29.75
CA GLY A 261 -11.35 -23.34 -30.69
C GLY A 261 -10.73 -21.95 -30.86
N ALA A 262 -11.57 -20.91 -30.76
CA ALA A 262 -11.19 -19.50 -30.95
C ALA A 262 -10.70 -18.81 -29.66
N ALA A 263 -10.66 -19.51 -28.51
CA ALA A 263 -10.22 -18.93 -27.24
C ALA A 263 -8.73 -18.56 -27.27
N GLN A 264 -8.40 -17.35 -26.82
CA GLN A 264 -7.03 -16.83 -26.77
C GLN A 264 -6.61 -16.49 -25.34
N THR A 265 -5.29 -16.54 -25.10
CA THR A 265 -4.66 -15.94 -23.93
C THR A 265 -4.06 -14.61 -24.36
N THR A 266 -4.36 -13.53 -23.63
CA THR A 266 -3.82 -12.19 -23.88
C THR A 266 -3.26 -11.64 -22.58
N ILE A 267 -2.09 -11.02 -22.64
CA ILE A 267 -1.32 -10.58 -21.47
C ILE A 267 -0.91 -9.12 -21.67
N TYR A 268 -1.11 -8.30 -20.65
CA TYR A 268 -0.73 -6.88 -20.66
C TYR A 268 -0.01 -6.52 -19.37
N ASN A 269 1.03 -5.67 -19.45
CA ASN A 269 1.68 -5.08 -18.28
C ASN A 269 2.04 -6.12 -17.21
N SER A 270 2.42 -7.34 -17.58
CA SER A 270 2.56 -8.45 -16.63
C SER A 270 3.96 -9.04 -16.63
N ILE A 271 4.38 -9.53 -15.46
CA ILE A 271 5.66 -10.20 -15.26
C ILE A 271 5.43 -11.71 -15.11
N LEU A 272 6.05 -12.51 -15.97
CA LEU A 272 6.09 -13.97 -15.88
C LEU A 272 7.57 -14.40 -15.88
N VAL A 273 8.17 -14.60 -14.71
CA VAL A 273 9.60 -14.92 -14.58
C VAL A 273 9.89 -15.89 -13.43
N ASN A 274 10.99 -16.62 -13.54
CA ASN A 274 11.50 -17.52 -12.50
C ASN A 274 10.46 -18.57 -12.07
N ASN A 275 9.82 -19.23 -13.03
CA ASN A 275 8.88 -20.32 -12.76
C ASN A 275 9.45 -21.68 -13.19
N PRO A 276 10.55 -22.14 -12.53
CA PRO A 276 11.28 -23.32 -12.97
C PRO A 276 10.45 -24.59 -12.87
N VAL A 277 10.69 -25.51 -13.79
CA VAL A 277 10.22 -26.90 -13.69
C VAL A 277 11.18 -27.66 -12.75
N ARG A 278 10.83 -27.78 -11.47
CA ARG A 278 11.67 -28.40 -10.41
C ARG A 278 11.63 -29.93 -10.50
N THR A 279 12.30 -30.49 -11.50
CA THR A 279 12.53 -31.93 -11.65
C THR A 279 14.02 -32.26 -11.70
N ASN A 280 14.36 -33.52 -11.41
CA ASN A 280 15.71 -34.06 -11.63
C ASN A 280 16.04 -34.27 -13.13
N MET A 281 15.15 -33.84 -14.03
CA MET A 281 15.37 -33.86 -15.48
C MET A 281 15.70 -32.44 -15.91
N LEU A 282 16.72 -32.27 -16.77
CA LEU A 282 17.10 -31.02 -17.41
C LEU A 282 16.01 -30.56 -18.41
N LEU A 283 14.81 -30.29 -17.92
CA LEU A 283 13.73 -29.71 -18.70
C LEU A 283 13.90 -28.19 -18.72
N PRO A 284 13.53 -27.52 -19.82
CA PRO A 284 13.61 -26.06 -19.89
C PRO A 284 12.72 -25.43 -18.81
N ASP A 285 13.20 -24.33 -18.24
CA ASP A 285 12.33 -23.36 -17.57
C ASP A 285 11.29 -22.89 -18.58
N PHE A 286 10.05 -22.71 -18.14
CA PHE A 286 8.97 -22.26 -19.00
C PHE A 286 8.04 -21.37 -18.19
N ASP A 287 8.34 -20.07 -18.22
CA ASP A 287 7.47 -19.05 -17.66
C ASP A 287 6.13 -18.96 -18.41
N LEU A 288 6.17 -19.16 -19.73
CA LEU A 288 4.98 -19.22 -20.57
C LEU A 288 5.09 -20.28 -21.67
N HIS A 289 4.12 -21.17 -21.75
CA HIS A 289 4.14 -22.29 -22.70
C HIS A 289 2.75 -22.61 -23.24
N GLY A 290 2.70 -23.36 -24.34
CA GLY A 290 1.48 -23.96 -24.88
C GLY A 290 1.17 -23.43 -26.26
N LYS A 291 -0.08 -23.06 -26.50
CA LYS A 291 -0.53 -22.43 -27.74
C LYS A 291 -0.07 -20.97 -27.83
N THR A 292 -0.03 -20.47 -29.08
CA THR A 292 0.32 -19.09 -29.40
C THR A 292 -0.56 -18.10 -28.64
N ILE A 293 0.11 -17.13 -28.03
CA ILE A 293 -0.48 -16.00 -27.31
C ILE A 293 -1.04 -14.99 -28.31
N SER A 294 -2.10 -14.28 -27.92
CA SER A 294 -2.68 -13.25 -28.76
C SER A 294 -1.63 -12.19 -29.13
N SER A 295 -1.61 -11.79 -30.40
CA SER A 295 -0.75 -10.72 -30.90
C SER A 295 -1.11 -9.34 -30.35
N ALA A 296 -2.23 -9.22 -29.63
CA ALA A 296 -2.61 -8.03 -28.90
C ALA A 296 -1.84 -7.85 -27.59
N SER A 297 -1.16 -8.89 -27.10
CA SER A 297 -0.39 -8.80 -25.85
C SER A 297 0.73 -7.78 -25.96
N SER A 298 0.93 -6.97 -24.92
CA SER A 298 1.89 -5.86 -24.92
C SER A 298 2.49 -5.60 -23.54
N ASN A 299 3.66 -4.95 -23.50
CA ASN A 299 4.29 -4.45 -22.28
C ASN A 299 4.49 -5.53 -21.21
N ASN A 300 4.87 -6.74 -21.61
CA ASN A 300 5.10 -7.84 -20.66
C ASN A 300 6.59 -8.11 -20.49
N ILE A 301 7.00 -8.54 -19.30
CA ILE A 301 8.32 -9.12 -19.05
C ILE A 301 8.15 -10.62 -18.88
N ILE A 302 8.71 -11.39 -19.81
CA ILE A 302 8.62 -12.86 -19.80
C ILE A 302 10.02 -13.42 -19.82
N GLY A 303 10.35 -14.33 -18.91
CA GLY A 303 11.66 -14.96 -18.85
C GLY A 303 11.87 -15.87 -20.06
N ASP A 304 11.23 -17.02 -20.10
CA ASP A 304 11.30 -17.91 -21.26
C ASP A 304 10.03 -18.73 -21.52
N GLY A 305 10.07 -19.58 -22.55
CA GLY A 305 8.84 -20.20 -23.02
C GLY A 305 8.83 -20.80 -24.41
N GLN A 306 7.63 -21.19 -24.84
CA GLN A 306 7.31 -21.58 -26.21
C GLN A 306 6.14 -20.75 -26.73
N ASN A 307 6.16 -20.45 -28.04
CA ASN A 307 5.11 -19.67 -28.72
C ASN A 307 4.82 -18.32 -28.02
N LEU A 308 5.88 -17.72 -27.50
CA LEU A 308 5.88 -16.42 -26.84
C LEU A 308 5.46 -15.29 -27.81
N PRO A 309 4.95 -14.15 -27.28
CA PRO A 309 4.93 -12.93 -28.07
C PRO A 309 6.35 -12.59 -28.57
N ALA A 310 6.44 -11.95 -29.73
CA ALA A 310 7.72 -11.61 -30.32
C ALA A 310 8.43 -10.53 -29.48
N ASN A 311 9.70 -10.75 -29.17
CA ASN A 311 10.51 -9.81 -28.40
C ASN A 311 10.61 -8.45 -29.12
N GLY A 312 10.38 -7.36 -28.38
CA GLY A 312 10.38 -5.98 -28.88
C GLY A 312 9.13 -5.59 -29.68
N VAL A 313 8.18 -6.49 -29.91
CA VAL A 313 6.91 -6.17 -30.57
C VAL A 313 5.87 -5.84 -29.51
N ASN A 314 5.15 -4.72 -29.68
CA ASN A 314 4.25 -4.15 -28.67
C ASN A 314 4.92 -4.05 -27.29
N GLU A 315 6.20 -3.69 -27.26
CA GLU A 315 6.98 -3.48 -26.03
C GLU A 315 7.07 -4.71 -25.12
N ASN A 316 6.79 -5.91 -25.64
CA ASN A 316 7.06 -7.16 -24.93
C ASN A 316 8.58 -7.39 -24.81
N GLN A 317 9.03 -7.70 -23.59
CA GLN A 317 10.42 -7.98 -23.25
C GLN A 317 10.59 -9.47 -22.93
N ILE A 318 11.28 -10.21 -23.80
CA ILE A 318 11.65 -11.62 -23.56
C ILE A 318 13.09 -11.66 -23.04
N VAL A 319 13.26 -11.84 -21.73
CA VAL A 319 14.55 -11.60 -21.05
C VAL A 319 15.46 -12.84 -20.97
N GLY A 320 14.89 -14.03 -21.10
CA GLY A 320 15.60 -15.30 -21.06
C GLY A 320 15.85 -15.84 -19.64
N ARG A 321 16.04 -17.17 -19.54
CA ARG A 321 16.22 -17.91 -18.27
C ARG A 321 17.39 -17.47 -17.39
N THR A 322 18.41 -16.84 -17.96
CA THR A 322 19.61 -16.41 -17.22
C THR A 322 19.51 -14.97 -16.75
N PHE A 323 18.40 -14.29 -17.06
CA PHE A 323 18.21 -12.92 -16.62
C PHE A 323 18.04 -12.90 -15.10
N PRO A 324 18.86 -12.12 -14.38
CA PRO A 324 18.79 -12.09 -12.92
C PRO A 324 17.47 -11.46 -12.49
N ARG A 325 16.67 -12.21 -11.73
CA ARG A 325 15.40 -11.74 -11.16
C ARG A 325 15.55 -10.44 -10.36
N SER A 326 16.69 -10.24 -9.69
CA SER A 326 16.98 -9.02 -8.93
C SER A 326 17.01 -7.73 -9.78
N ARG A 327 17.07 -7.85 -11.11
CA ARG A 327 16.91 -6.73 -12.04
C ARG A 327 15.44 -6.43 -12.39
N ILE A 328 14.51 -7.10 -11.71
CA ILE A 328 13.07 -6.95 -11.88
C ILE A 328 12.39 -6.73 -10.52
N MET A 329 12.60 -7.64 -9.57
CA MET A 329 11.82 -7.65 -8.32
C MET A 329 12.57 -8.28 -7.16
N SER A 330 12.14 -7.94 -5.94
CA SER A 330 12.61 -8.50 -4.68
C SER A 330 12.52 -10.04 -4.69
N PRO A 331 13.48 -10.75 -4.05
CA PRO A 331 13.37 -12.20 -3.85
C PRO A 331 12.33 -12.55 -2.78
N VAL A 332 11.88 -11.57 -1.98
CA VAL A 332 10.96 -11.78 -0.86
C VAL A 332 9.54 -11.43 -1.30
N LEU A 333 8.61 -12.34 -1.04
CA LEU A 333 7.18 -12.09 -1.18
C LEU A 333 6.70 -11.52 0.16
N THR A 334 6.08 -10.35 0.15
CA THR A 334 5.65 -9.61 1.36
C THR A 334 4.25 -9.02 1.15
N GLN A 335 3.68 -8.35 2.16
CA GLN A 335 2.41 -7.63 2.03
C GLN A 335 2.60 -6.14 1.72
N SER A 336 3.79 -5.57 1.95
CA SER A 336 4.19 -4.21 1.52
C SER A 336 3.19 -3.11 1.88
N GLY A 337 2.61 -3.17 3.09
CA GLY A 337 1.56 -2.26 3.56
C GLY A 337 0.13 -2.55 3.04
N GLY A 338 -0.04 -3.49 2.10
CA GLY A 338 -1.33 -3.92 1.57
C GLY A 338 -1.95 -5.14 2.24
N GLN A 339 -3.17 -5.51 1.84
CA GLN A 339 -3.85 -6.70 2.39
C GLN A 339 -3.36 -8.02 1.76
N THR A 340 -2.79 -8.00 0.55
CA THR A 340 -2.41 -9.20 -0.19
C THR A 340 -0.93 -9.22 -0.54
N TRP A 341 -0.42 -10.40 -0.87
CA TRP A 341 1.02 -10.62 -1.01
C TRP A 341 1.54 -10.25 -2.41
N VAL A 342 2.59 -9.45 -2.48
CA VAL A 342 3.24 -8.92 -3.69
C VAL A 342 4.74 -9.20 -3.69
N TYR A 343 5.36 -9.07 -4.87
CA TYR A 343 6.79 -8.85 -4.98
C TYR A 343 7.00 -7.38 -5.32
N GLU A 344 7.70 -6.65 -4.45
CA GLU A 344 8.14 -5.30 -4.72
C GLU A 344 9.11 -5.29 -5.91
N LEU A 345 9.02 -4.25 -6.74
CA LEU A 345 9.99 -4.02 -7.80
C LEU A 345 11.29 -3.53 -7.19
N THR A 346 12.41 -3.91 -7.79
CA THR A 346 13.70 -3.34 -7.37
C THR A 346 13.86 -1.92 -7.95
N PRO A 347 14.71 -1.07 -7.35
CA PRO A 347 14.85 0.34 -7.76
C PRO A 347 15.51 0.48 -9.14
N ALA A 348 16.30 -0.53 -9.52
CA ALA A 348 16.91 -0.65 -10.85
C ALA A 348 16.09 -1.58 -11.80
N SER A 349 14.81 -1.79 -11.49
CA SER A 349 13.97 -2.72 -12.23
C SER A 349 13.72 -2.23 -13.66
N ILE A 350 13.75 -3.17 -14.60
CA ILE A 350 13.36 -2.92 -15.99
C ILE A 350 11.83 -2.83 -16.18
N ALA A 351 11.07 -3.10 -15.11
CA ALA A 351 9.63 -2.97 -15.08
C ALA A 351 9.16 -1.54 -14.81
N LEU A 352 10.04 -0.70 -14.26
CA LEU A 352 9.71 0.68 -13.87
C LEU A 352 9.36 1.53 -15.09
N ASP A 353 8.23 2.22 -15.04
CA ASP A 353 7.66 3.08 -16.08
C ASP A 353 7.57 2.42 -17.47
N ALA A 354 7.54 1.08 -17.52
CA ALA A 354 7.64 0.32 -18.77
C ALA A 354 6.29 -0.25 -19.24
N GLY A 355 5.23 -0.06 -18.45
CA GLY A 355 3.89 -0.50 -18.78
C GLY A 355 3.19 0.42 -19.76
N ALA A 356 1.95 0.06 -20.10
CA ALA A 356 1.05 0.86 -20.91
C ALA A 356 -0.19 1.25 -20.09
N ASP A 357 -0.32 2.54 -19.81
CA ASP A 357 -1.45 3.13 -19.07
C ASP A 357 -2.82 2.74 -19.63
N ALA A 358 -2.92 2.68 -20.97
CA ALA A 358 -4.16 2.33 -21.66
C ALA A 358 -4.65 0.90 -21.38
N GLU A 359 -3.76 0.03 -20.91
CA GLU A 359 -4.07 -1.35 -20.54
C GLU A 359 -4.16 -1.57 -19.02
N ALA A 360 -3.89 -0.55 -18.21
CA ALA A 360 -4.10 -0.57 -16.76
C ALA A 360 -5.59 -0.37 -16.41
N LEU A 361 -6.40 -1.34 -16.82
CA LEU A 361 -7.85 -1.29 -16.74
C LEU A 361 -8.42 -2.35 -15.79
N SER A 362 -9.45 -1.96 -15.05
CA SER A 362 -10.34 -2.84 -14.30
C SER A 362 -11.07 -3.82 -15.22
N ILE A 363 -11.73 -4.81 -14.61
CA ILE A 363 -12.53 -5.82 -15.31
C ILE A 363 -13.66 -5.24 -16.17
N ARG A 364 -14.09 -4.01 -15.85
CA ARG A 364 -15.12 -3.25 -16.58
C ARG A 364 -14.57 -2.26 -17.60
N GLY A 365 -13.24 -2.18 -17.75
CA GLY A 365 -12.58 -1.29 -18.72
C GLY A 365 -12.37 0.14 -18.24
N PHE A 366 -12.53 0.43 -16.94
CA PHE A 366 -12.15 1.72 -16.36
C PHE A 366 -10.68 1.71 -15.92
N PRO A 367 -9.95 2.84 -16.01
CA PRO A 367 -8.60 2.97 -15.43
C PRO A 367 -8.58 2.55 -13.96
N LEU A 368 -7.49 1.91 -13.55
CA LEU A 368 -7.27 1.49 -12.16
C LEU A 368 -6.82 2.68 -11.32
N SER A 369 -7.38 2.83 -10.11
CA SER A 369 -6.85 3.85 -9.18
C SER A 369 -5.60 3.35 -8.47
N ASN A 370 -5.52 2.06 -8.16
CA ASN A 370 -4.52 1.53 -7.26
C ASN A 370 -3.90 0.23 -7.80
N ASP A 371 -2.70 -0.11 -7.34
CA ASP A 371 -2.02 -1.38 -7.62
C ASP A 371 -2.65 -2.56 -6.85
N GLN A 372 -1.96 -3.69 -6.69
CA GLN A 372 -2.50 -4.83 -5.94
C GLN A 372 -2.74 -4.55 -4.44
N ARG A 373 -1.94 -3.69 -3.80
CA ARG A 373 -1.79 -3.59 -2.33
C ARG A 373 -3.02 -3.04 -1.62
N GLY A 374 -3.43 -1.82 -1.91
CA GLY A 374 -4.61 -1.26 -1.24
C GLY A 374 -5.26 -0.13 -2.00
N VAL A 375 -6.24 0.49 -1.35
CA VAL A 375 -6.39 1.95 -1.38
C VAL A 375 -5.13 2.54 -0.73
N GLY A 376 -4.68 3.71 -1.18
CA GLY A 376 -3.44 4.35 -0.70
C GLY A 376 -2.17 3.78 -1.35
N PHE A 377 -2.32 3.05 -2.46
CA PHE A 377 -1.22 2.50 -3.24
C PHE A 377 -1.57 2.67 -4.72
N GLU A 378 -1.32 3.86 -5.24
CA GLU A 378 -1.83 4.32 -6.53
C GLU A 378 -1.20 3.54 -7.69
N ARG A 379 -1.93 3.42 -8.80
CA ARG A 379 -1.45 2.67 -9.97
C ARG A 379 -0.69 3.52 -10.98
N PHE A 380 -0.95 4.82 -11.04
CA PHE A 380 -0.39 5.70 -12.05
C PHE A 380 0.68 6.59 -11.40
N VAL A 381 1.85 6.01 -11.15
CA VAL A 381 3.01 6.70 -10.57
C VAL A 381 4.07 6.88 -11.67
N GLY A 382 4.89 7.93 -11.57
CA GLY A 382 5.95 8.18 -12.56
C GLY A 382 5.45 8.57 -13.96
N ALA A 383 6.19 8.13 -14.98
CA ALA A 383 5.94 8.47 -16.38
C ALA A 383 4.90 7.55 -17.05
N SER A 384 4.76 6.32 -16.57
CA SER A 384 3.73 5.36 -16.98
C SER A 384 3.62 4.29 -15.90
N VAL A 385 2.52 3.52 -15.88
CA VAL A 385 2.39 2.39 -14.96
C VAL A 385 3.58 1.43 -15.06
N ASP A 386 3.97 0.84 -13.94
CA ASP A 386 4.96 -0.23 -13.93
C ASP A 386 4.40 -1.52 -14.55
N ILE A 387 5.30 -2.38 -15.05
CA ILE A 387 4.93 -3.75 -15.45
C ILE A 387 4.81 -4.61 -14.18
N GLY A 388 3.70 -5.33 -14.02
CA GLY A 388 3.46 -6.26 -12.91
C GLY A 388 2.36 -5.79 -11.97
N ALA A 389 2.18 -6.53 -10.87
CA ALA A 389 1.12 -6.29 -9.89
C ALA A 389 1.42 -5.19 -8.86
N TYR A 390 2.69 -4.83 -8.73
CA TYR A 390 3.18 -3.77 -7.86
C TYR A 390 3.48 -2.52 -8.68
N GLU A 391 3.17 -1.36 -8.12
CA GLU A 391 3.62 -0.05 -8.60
C GLU A 391 4.63 0.47 -7.59
N LEU A 392 5.84 0.83 -8.01
CA LEU A 392 6.81 1.46 -7.12
C LEU A 392 6.42 2.92 -6.90
N GLU A 393 5.97 3.21 -5.69
CA GLU A 393 5.84 4.57 -5.20
C GLU A 393 7.18 5.00 -4.64
N SER A 394 7.69 6.15 -5.07
CA SER A 394 8.81 6.79 -4.38
C SER A 394 8.37 7.05 -2.95
N LYS A 395 9.06 6.40 -2.01
CA LYS A 395 8.97 6.77 -0.61
C LYS A 395 10.08 7.77 -0.34
N ASP A 396 9.70 8.79 0.42
CA ASP A 396 10.55 9.82 1.02
C ASP A 396 10.81 11.04 0.13
N ASP A 397 9.90 12.01 0.27
CA ASP A 397 9.97 13.33 -0.34
C ASP A 397 10.57 14.34 0.64
N ALA A 398 11.66 15.01 0.24
CA ALA A 398 12.14 16.18 0.97
C ALA A 398 11.54 17.48 0.44
N TYR A 399 10.73 18.15 1.27
CA TYR A 399 10.16 19.46 0.94
C TYR A 399 11.07 20.62 1.32
N PHE A 400 11.23 21.55 0.38
CA PHE A 400 11.98 22.79 0.50
C PHE A 400 11.08 24.00 0.30
N TYR A 401 11.11 24.96 1.22
CA TYR A 401 10.38 26.22 1.11
C TYR A 401 11.34 27.41 0.96
N ASP A 402 11.16 28.21 -0.09
CA ASP A 402 11.84 29.49 -0.26
C ASP A 402 10.97 30.62 0.28
N SER A 403 11.37 31.22 1.40
CA SER A 403 10.65 32.35 2.02
C SER A 403 10.66 33.63 1.18
N THR A 404 11.55 33.77 0.21
CA THR A 404 11.66 34.96 -0.66
C THR A 404 10.63 34.90 -1.78
N THR A 405 10.49 33.73 -2.41
CA THR A 405 9.58 33.53 -3.54
C THR A 405 8.24 32.96 -3.10
N GLY A 406 8.22 32.25 -1.97
CA GLY A 406 7.10 31.46 -1.47
C GLY A 406 7.03 30.07 -2.07
N ASP A 407 7.98 29.69 -2.93
CA ASP A 407 7.94 28.45 -3.68
C ASP A 407 8.23 27.25 -2.77
N VAL A 408 7.48 26.18 -2.95
CA VAL A 408 7.74 24.88 -2.35
C VAL A 408 8.27 23.95 -3.43
N SER A 409 9.39 23.30 -3.17
CA SER A 409 10.00 22.32 -4.06
C SER A 409 10.22 20.99 -3.36
N ILE A 410 10.25 19.90 -4.11
CA ILE A 410 10.55 18.57 -3.59
C ILE A 410 11.87 18.10 -4.19
N LEU A 411 12.70 17.47 -3.36
CA LEU A 411 13.73 16.56 -3.81
C LEU A 411 13.10 15.17 -3.79
N ASN A 412 12.69 14.69 -4.96
CA ASN A 412 12.07 13.38 -5.13
C ASN A 412 13.09 12.38 -5.69
N SER A 413 12.88 11.10 -5.41
CA SER A 413 13.60 10.00 -6.05
C SER A 413 13.08 9.69 -7.48
N GLU A 414 12.01 10.36 -7.91
CA GLU A 414 11.41 10.13 -9.22
C GLU A 414 12.30 10.63 -10.36
N ARG A 415 12.61 9.73 -11.29
CA ARG A 415 13.18 10.07 -12.59
C ARG A 415 12.29 11.08 -13.31
N SER A 416 12.70 12.34 -13.30
CA SER A 416 12.45 13.39 -14.30
C SER A 416 11.33 13.07 -15.32
N LEU A 417 10.16 13.66 -15.09
CA LEU A 417 9.05 13.75 -16.06
C LEU A 417 9.39 14.53 -17.36
N LEU A 418 10.64 14.97 -17.57
CA LEU A 418 11.04 15.84 -18.69
C LEU A 418 12.30 15.40 -19.46
N GLY A 419 12.64 14.10 -19.47
CA GLY A 419 13.51 13.53 -20.50
C GLY A 419 14.91 14.15 -20.64
N SER A 420 15.53 14.63 -19.56
CA SER A 420 16.91 15.15 -19.61
C SER A 420 17.85 14.44 -18.63
N GLY A 421 18.27 13.22 -18.98
CA GLY A 421 19.62 12.68 -18.74
C GLY A 421 20.27 12.69 -17.34
N SER A 422 19.60 13.14 -16.29
CA SER A 422 20.05 13.08 -14.89
C SER A 422 18.88 12.58 -14.04
N PRO A 423 19.08 11.57 -13.18
CA PRO A 423 18.00 10.86 -12.51
C PRO A 423 17.29 11.65 -11.40
N PHE A 424 17.80 12.80 -10.93
CA PHE A 424 17.27 13.51 -9.76
C PHE A 424 17.34 15.05 -9.94
N GLY A 425 16.28 15.76 -9.54
CA GLY A 425 16.19 17.22 -9.63
C GLY A 425 15.25 17.80 -8.58
N LEU A 426 15.52 19.04 -8.13
CA LEU A 426 14.60 19.77 -7.27
C LEU A 426 13.43 20.29 -8.12
N HIS A 427 12.21 19.89 -7.80
CA HIS A 427 11.01 20.24 -8.57
C HIS A 427 10.09 21.15 -7.77
N GLN A 428 9.79 22.35 -8.29
CA GLN A 428 8.77 23.19 -7.69
C GLN A 428 7.40 22.51 -7.80
N VAL A 429 6.77 22.26 -6.65
CA VAL A 429 5.47 21.59 -6.54
C VAL A 429 4.35 22.52 -6.10
N GLY A 430 4.68 23.66 -5.49
CA GLY A 430 3.66 24.53 -4.95
C GLY A 430 4.19 25.91 -4.59
N ARG A 431 3.30 26.72 -4.02
CA ARG A 431 3.64 28.05 -3.55
C ARG A 431 2.75 28.48 -2.39
N PHE A 432 3.34 28.69 -1.22
CA PHE A 432 2.71 29.44 -0.14
C PHE A 432 2.94 30.94 -0.37
N SER A 433 2.06 31.80 0.17
CA SER A 433 2.22 33.25 0.00
C SER A 433 3.48 33.72 0.72
N PRO A 434 4.46 34.35 0.05
CA PRO A 434 5.73 34.75 0.67
C PRO A 434 5.59 35.87 1.71
N ASP A 435 4.50 36.63 1.66
CA ASP A 435 4.28 37.81 2.52
C ASP A 435 3.73 37.45 3.92
N ARG A 436 3.84 36.19 4.33
CA ARG A 436 3.33 35.71 5.62
C ARG A 436 4.38 34.92 6.38
N ASP A 437 4.33 35.03 7.69
CA ASP A 437 5.27 34.36 8.61
C ASP A 437 4.84 32.91 8.85
N TRP A 438 4.98 32.06 7.84
CA TRP A 438 4.61 30.64 7.93
C TRP A 438 5.53 29.87 8.88
N GLU A 439 4.92 29.03 9.70
CA GLU A 439 5.55 27.89 10.37
C GLU A 439 5.06 26.62 9.66
N PHE A 440 5.96 25.67 9.37
CA PHE A 440 5.59 24.43 8.68
C PHE A 440 5.70 23.19 9.57
N ARG A 441 4.85 22.22 9.29
CA ARG A 441 4.89 20.83 9.76
C ARG A 441 4.50 19.92 8.61
N THR A 442 4.64 18.62 8.81
CA THR A 442 4.23 17.60 7.86
C THR A 442 3.54 16.46 8.57
N GLY A 443 2.78 15.72 7.78
CA GLY A 443 2.08 14.51 8.17
C GLY A 443 1.28 14.00 6.98
N ASP A 444 0.76 12.80 7.05
CA ASP A 444 -0.23 12.30 6.10
C ASP A 444 -1.62 12.76 6.55
N PHE A 445 -2.03 13.95 6.14
CA PHE A 445 -3.30 14.52 6.60
C PHE A 445 -4.50 13.88 5.90
N ASN A 446 -4.32 13.15 4.80
CA ASN A 446 -5.42 12.63 3.99
C ASN A 446 -5.58 11.09 4.04
N GLY A 447 -4.56 10.38 4.50
CA GLY A 447 -4.51 8.92 4.66
C GLY A 447 -4.08 8.19 3.37
N ASP A 448 -3.30 8.85 2.50
CA ASP A 448 -2.78 8.27 1.26
C ASP A 448 -1.33 7.77 1.37
N ASN A 449 -0.77 7.77 2.59
CA ASN A 449 0.61 7.44 2.92
C ASN A 449 1.64 8.33 2.18
N ARG A 450 1.24 9.52 1.71
CA ARG A 450 2.16 10.54 1.23
C ARG A 450 2.30 11.64 2.26
N LEU A 451 3.50 12.19 2.30
CA LEU A 451 3.80 13.29 3.19
C LEU A 451 3.17 14.57 2.66
N ASP A 452 2.24 15.15 3.41
CA ASP A 452 1.63 16.45 3.11
C ASP A 452 2.32 17.58 3.90
N ILE A 453 2.06 18.84 3.53
CA ILE A 453 2.58 20.01 4.24
C ILE A 453 1.46 20.75 4.97
N LEU A 454 1.65 20.99 6.26
CA LEU A 454 0.87 21.94 7.05
C LEU A 454 1.62 23.28 7.17
N GLY A 455 1.03 24.34 6.64
CA GLY A 455 1.38 25.72 6.92
C GLY A 455 0.54 26.31 8.05
N ILE A 456 1.21 26.86 9.06
CA ILE A 456 0.64 27.47 10.26
C ILE A 456 0.99 28.95 10.26
N LEU A 457 0.02 29.80 10.58
CA LEU A 457 0.26 31.24 10.70
C LEU A 457 0.23 31.69 12.16
N PRO A 458 0.89 32.81 12.52
CA PRO A 458 0.85 33.36 13.87
C PRO A 458 -0.56 33.78 14.30
N THR A 459 -1.47 33.97 13.33
CA THR A 459 -2.90 34.24 13.53
C THR A 459 -3.69 33.00 13.99
N GLY A 460 -3.06 31.83 13.95
CA GLY A 460 -3.59 30.53 14.29
C GLY A 460 -4.32 29.81 13.15
N GLU A 461 -4.11 30.26 11.91
CA GLU A 461 -4.71 29.66 10.72
C GLU A 461 -3.87 28.48 10.22
N PHE A 462 -4.56 27.41 9.80
CA PHE A 462 -3.99 26.18 9.28
C PHE A 462 -4.31 26.05 7.79
N TYR A 463 -3.28 25.86 6.98
CA TYR A 463 -3.37 25.57 5.56
C TYR A 463 -2.66 24.26 5.31
N VAL A 464 -3.30 23.33 4.60
CA VAL A 464 -2.67 22.06 4.23
C VAL A 464 -2.49 22.04 2.72
N GLY A 465 -1.26 21.77 2.29
CA GLY A 465 -0.92 21.40 0.93
C GLY A 465 -0.88 19.89 0.83
N LEU A 466 -1.94 19.31 0.25
CA LEU A 466 -1.97 17.88 -0.03
C LEU A 466 -1.03 17.57 -1.20
N HIS A 467 -0.19 16.55 -1.07
CA HIS A 467 0.65 16.09 -2.17
C HIS A 467 -0.20 15.31 -3.17
N VAL A 468 -0.37 15.88 -4.35
CA VAL A 468 -0.99 15.19 -5.49
C VAL A 468 0.02 15.10 -6.64
N TYR A 469 -0.25 14.25 -7.62
CA TYR A 469 0.63 14.08 -8.78
C TYR A 469 0.96 15.36 -9.56
N ALA A 470 0.09 16.38 -9.51
CA ALA A 470 0.30 17.66 -10.18
C ALA A 470 1.08 18.69 -9.33
N GLY A 471 1.49 18.34 -8.10
CA GLY A 471 2.12 19.23 -7.12
C GLY A 471 1.33 19.31 -5.81
N LEU A 472 1.35 20.48 -5.16
CA LEU A 472 0.66 20.71 -3.88
C LEU A 472 -0.70 21.38 -4.09
N GLU A 473 -1.76 20.72 -3.62
CA GLU A 473 -3.10 21.33 -3.49
C GLU A 473 -3.25 22.04 -2.14
N ILE A 474 -2.84 23.31 -2.10
CA ILE A 474 -2.87 24.13 -0.89
C ILE A 474 -4.28 24.69 -0.64
N SER A 475 -4.85 24.35 0.53
CA SER A 475 -6.18 24.79 0.94
C SER A 475 -6.24 25.15 2.43
N TYR A 476 -7.20 26.00 2.80
CA TYR A 476 -7.41 26.41 4.19
C TYR A 476 -8.21 25.34 4.94
N TRP A 477 -7.66 24.81 6.02
CA TRP A 477 -8.23 23.68 6.77
C TRP A 477 -8.82 24.07 8.12
N GLY A 478 -8.55 25.29 8.59
CA GLY A 478 -9.20 25.81 9.79
C GLY A 478 -8.37 26.85 10.52
N ARG A 479 -8.84 27.19 11.72
CA ARG A 479 -8.17 28.11 12.63
C ARG A 479 -8.42 27.71 14.07
N GLN A 480 -7.46 27.98 14.94
CA GLN A 480 -7.68 28.01 16.39
C GLN A 480 -7.76 29.48 16.83
N GLY A 481 -8.77 29.81 17.65
CA GLY A 481 -9.15 31.20 17.97
C GLY A 481 -7.99 32.01 18.59
N ALA A 482 -7.85 33.27 18.17
CA ALA A 482 -6.82 34.16 18.70
C ALA A 482 -7.18 34.64 20.10
N ALA A 483 -6.50 34.11 21.13
CA ALA A 483 -6.24 34.80 22.42
C ALA A 483 -5.49 33.95 23.46
N HIS A 484 -4.66 32.96 23.11
CA HIS A 484 -3.76 32.35 24.09
C HIS A 484 -2.48 31.99 23.38
N ASP A 485 -1.34 32.46 23.87
CA ASP A 485 -0.03 32.22 23.31
C ASP A 485 0.23 30.70 23.20
N TRP A 486 0.53 30.23 21.98
CA TRP A 486 0.77 28.81 21.72
C TRP A 486 2.25 28.51 21.88
N HIS A 487 2.54 27.35 22.49
CA HIS A 487 3.91 26.87 22.61
C HIS A 487 4.23 25.87 21.51
N THR A 488 3.36 24.89 21.24
CA THR A 488 3.68 23.76 20.34
C THR A 488 2.46 23.27 19.55
N VAL A 489 2.67 22.95 18.27
CA VAL A 489 1.79 22.13 17.43
C VAL A 489 2.53 20.83 17.10
N LEU A 490 1.98 19.70 17.55
CA LEU A 490 2.43 18.35 17.21
C LEU A 490 1.52 17.78 16.13
N VAL A 491 2.08 16.94 15.27
CA VAL A 491 1.38 16.23 14.21
C VAL A 491 1.54 14.74 14.48
N ALA A 492 0.42 14.01 14.56
CA ALA A 492 0.37 12.55 14.71
C ALA A 492 -1.08 12.07 14.60
N ASP A 493 -1.32 10.82 14.23
CA ASP A 493 -2.66 10.21 14.29
C ASP A 493 -3.13 9.99 15.74
N VAL A 494 -3.89 10.95 16.31
CA VAL A 494 -4.31 10.86 17.72
C VAL A 494 -5.57 10.02 17.91
N ASN A 495 -6.21 9.58 16.83
CA ASN A 495 -7.54 8.96 16.90
C ASN A 495 -7.59 7.53 16.31
N GLY A 496 -6.55 7.13 15.58
CA GLY A 496 -6.34 5.83 14.98
C GLY A 496 -7.10 5.59 13.69
N ASP A 497 -7.35 6.65 12.92
CA ASP A 497 -8.01 6.55 11.62
C ASP A 497 -7.05 6.49 10.42
N GLY A 498 -5.74 6.43 10.69
CA GLY A 498 -4.69 6.38 9.69
C GLY A 498 -4.42 7.72 9.04
N ARG A 499 -4.80 8.83 9.68
CA ARG A 499 -4.50 10.19 9.25
C ARG A 499 -3.83 10.95 10.37
N ASP A 500 -2.87 11.78 10.00
CA ASP A 500 -2.25 12.67 10.95
C ASP A 500 -3.19 13.80 11.37
N ASP A 501 -3.28 13.99 12.69
CA ASP A 501 -4.05 15.02 13.35
C ASP A 501 -3.13 16.10 13.93
N LEU A 502 -3.70 17.20 14.43
CA LEU A 502 -2.93 18.19 15.19
C LEU A 502 -3.25 18.14 16.68
N MET A 503 -2.21 18.10 17.49
CA MET A 503 -2.31 18.38 18.92
C MET A 503 -1.77 19.78 19.19
N THR A 504 -2.63 20.68 19.67
CA THR A 504 -2.25 22.08 19.93
C THR A 504 -2.23 22.37 21.43
N LEU A 505 -1.10 22.91 21.91
CA LEU A 505 -0.86 23.22 23.33
C LEU A 505 -0.75 24.74 23.54
N ASN A 506 -1.54 25.28 24.47
CA ASN A 506 -1.50 26.70 24.86
C ASN A 506 -0.71 26.93 26.18
N GLU A 507 -0.44 28.19 26.53
CA GLU A 507 0.22 28.59 27.80
C GLU A 507 -0.48 28.09 29.08
N ASP A 508 -1.78 27.77 29.03
CA ASP A 508 -2.54 27.19 30.15
C ASP A 508 -2.53 25.65 30.18
N TYR A 509 -1.77 25.02 29.26
CA TYR A 509 -1.64 23.58 29.07
C TYR A 509 -2.97 22.84 28.79
N ALA A 510 -3.92 23.53 28.19
CA ALA A 510 -5.12 22.92 27.61
C ALA A 510 -4.76 22.36 26.23
N ASN A 511 -4.82 21.03 26.09
CA ASN A 511 -4.70 20.37 24.80
C ASN A 511 -6.00 20.54 23.99
N TRP A 512 -5.89 21.02 22.75
CA TRP A 512 -6.98 20.98 21.77
C TRP A 512 -6.55 20.14 20.58
N ASN A 513 -7.26 19.03 20.37
CA ASN A 513 -7.05 18.15 19.23
C ASN A 513 -7.76 18.73 17.99
N ARG A 514 -7.14 18.53 16.84
CA ARG A 514 -7.65 18.86 15.52
C ARG A 514 -7.65 17.60 14.68
N ILE A 515 -8.80 16.96 14.65
CA ILE A 515 -8.99 15.69 13.95
C ILE A 515 -9.09 15.97 12.45
N SER A 516 -8.20 15.36 11.68
CA SER A 516 -8.21 15.46 10.23
C SER A 516 -9.43 14.74 9.66
N THR A 517 -10.07 15.37 8.68
CA THR A 517 -11.12 14.74 7.86
C THR A 517 -10.64 14.43 6.45
N GLY A 518 -9.32 14.55 6.19
CA GLY A 518 -8.70 14.50 4.86
C GLY A 518 -9.02 15.70 3.97
N THR A 519 -9.76 16.68 4.46
CA THR A 519 -10.18 17.89 3.72
C THR A 519 -10.28 19.12 4.62
N GLY A 520 -9.91 19.00 5.89
CA GLY A 520 -10.09 20.01 6.92
C GLY A 520 -9.84 19.43 8.32
N PHE A 521 -9.85 20.31 9.32
CA PHE A 521 -9.73 19.90 10.73
C PHE A 521 -11.01 20.13 11.52
N LEU A 522 -11.46 19.11 12.26
CA LEU A 522 -12.51 19.21 13.27
C LEU A 522 -11.90 19.48 14.65
N GLN A 523 -12.51 20.38 15.40
CA GLN A 523 -12.06 20.71 16.76
C GLN A 523 -12.66 19.75 17.78
N GLU A 524 -11.80 19.10 18.56
CA GLU A 524 -12.17 18.32 19.73
C GLU A 524 -11.45 18.83 20.98
N PHE A 525 -12.13 18.74 22.14
CA PHE A 525 -11.54 19.16 23.41
C PHE A 525 -10.63 18.05 23.95
N GLY A 526 -9.34 18.34 24.11
CA GLY A 526 -8.36 17.42 24.70
C GLY A 526 -8.33 17.48 26.23
N ARG A 527 -7.32 16.85 26.85
CA ARG A 527 -7.13 16.82 28.31
C ARG A 527 -6.09 17.86 28.75
N TYR A 528 -6.21 18.41 29.95
CA TYR A 528 -5.16 19.25 30.53
C TYR A 528 -3.90 18.42 30.81
N VAL A 529 -2.74 18.89 30.34
CA VAL A 529 -1.43 18.26 30.56
C VAL A 529 -0.54 19.17 31.43
N PRO A 530 0.47 18.64 32.13
CA PRO A 530 1.42 19.47 32.88
C PRO A 530 2.24 20.41 31.98
N ALA A 531 3.00 21.31 32.61
CA ALA A 531 3.98 22.12 31.91
C ALA A 531 5.18 21.28 31.49
N GLY A 532 5.52 21.28 30.19
CA GLY A 532 6.71 20.58 29.69
C GLY A 532 6.88 20.66 28.18
N GLU A 533 7.98 20.07 27.71
CA GLU A 533 8.24 19.78 26.31
C GLU A 533 7.70 18.37 26.02
N TYR A 534 7.08 18.18 24.85
CA TYR A 534 6.32 16.96 24.55
C TYR A 534 6.59 16.43 23.15
N GLN A 535 6.53 15.11 23.01
CA GLN A 535 6.52 14.37 21.75
C GLN A 535 5.22 13.55 21.66
N ALA A 536 4.72 13.34 20.44
CA ALA A 536 3.56 12.51 20.18
C ALA A 536 3.93 11.33 19.27
N THR A 537 3.66 10.10 19.71
CA THR A 537 3.81 8.84 18.93
C THR A 537 3.02 7.73 19.63
N ASP A 538 2.60 6.68 18.93
CA ASP A 538 1.85 5.55 19.52
C ASP A 538 2.77 4.63 20.32
N PHE A 539 3.03 4.98 21.58
CA PHE A 539 3.92 4.21 22.47
C PHE A 539 3.30 2.90 22.98
N ASN A 540 1.99 2.68 22.84
CA ASN A 540 1.29 1.62 23.58
C ASN A 540 0.50 0.61 22.73
N PHE A 541 0.46 0.76 21.41
CA PHE A 541 -0.20 -0.14 20.46
C PHE A 541 -1.72 -0.13 20.47
N ASP A 542 -2.33 0.98 20.87
CA ASP A 542 -3.77 1.13 20.69
C ASP A 542 -4.15 1.74 19.33
N GLY A 543 -3.16 2.01 18.49
CA GLY A 543 -3.31 2.62 17.17
C GLY A 543 -3.50 4.13 17.26
N ARG A 544 -3.12 4.77 18.37
CA ARG A 544 -3.27 6.22 18.59
C ARG A 544 -1.98 6.79 19.13
N ALA A 545 -1.63 7.99 18.67
CA ALA A 545 -0.51 8.73 19.21
C ALA A 545 -0.75 9.11 20.67
N ASP A 546 0.17 8.65 21.52
CA ASP A 546 0.32 9.01 22.92
C ASP A 546 1.17 10.27 23.07
N LEU A 547 1.05 10.95 24.22
CA LEU A 547 1.82 12.17 24.53
C LEU A 547 2.85 11.91 25.64
N GLN A 548 4.13 12.04 25.33
CA GLN A 548 5.24 11.88 26.29
C GLN A 548 5.92 13.21 26.60
N ARG A 549 6.18 13.48 27.88
CA ARG A 549 6.95 14.63 28.33
C ARG A 549 8.44 14.32 28.27
N ILE A 550 9.23 15.19 27.63
CA ILE A 550 10.68 14.97 27.39
C ILE A 550 11.60 15.87 28.23
N ASP A 551 11.07 16.87 28.94
CA ASP A 551 11.82 17.72 29.87
C ASP A 551 11.71 17.24 31.34
N GLY A 552 12.75 16.55 31.83
CA GLY A 552 12.98 16.34 33.27
C GLY A 552 12.06 15.33 33.98
N PHE A 553 12.58 14.13 34.25
CA PHE A 553 11.97 13.13 35.13
C PHE A 553 11.99 13.58 36.61
N ASP A 554 11.01 14.37 37.02
CA ASP A 554 10.85 14.82 38.41
C ASP A 554 9.79 13.98 39.17
N SER A 555 9.80 12.64 39.06
CA SER A 555 9.31 11.72 40.12
C SER A 555 9.43 10.20 39.79
N ALA A 556 10.61 9.62 40.07
CA ALA A 556 10.91 8.19 40.38
C ALA A 556 10.75 7.08 39.30
N PRO A 557 11.50 5.94 39.33
CA PRO A 557 12.73 5.58 40.04
C PRO A 557 13.86 5.14 39.06
N ILE A 558 14.26 5.97 38.08
CA ILE A 558 15.44 5.64 37.26
C ILE A 558 16.67 6.26 37.94
N ALA A 559 17.39 5.44 38.70
CA ALA A 559 18.50 5.86 39.53
C ALA A 559 19.72 6.33 38.68
N ALA A 560 20.11 7.58 38.91
CA ALA A 560 21.48 8.12 38.85
C ALA A 560 22.28 7.92 37.54
N GLY A 561 22.00 8.78 36.57
CA GLY A 561 22.90 9.11 35.46
C GLY A 561 22.12 9.82 34.37
N VAL A 562 22.12 11.15 34.41
CA VAL A 562 21.26 12.04 33.62
C VAL A 562 21.18 11.62 32.14
N LEU A 563 19.99 11.15 31.72
CA LEU A 563 19.60 11.00 30.31
C LEU A 563 19.08 12.37 29.85
N ASN A 564 19.60 12.90 28.75
CA ASN A 564 19.40 14.32 28.37
C ASN A 564 18.89 14.53 26.93
N ARG A 565 18.65 13.46 26.17
CA ARG A 565 18.12 13.52 24.79
C ARG A 565 17.36 12.24 24.46
N PHE A 566 16.16 12.41 23.88
CA PHE A 566 15.28 11.37 23.37
C PHE A 566 15.01 11.64 21.88
N MET A 567 14.94 10.58 21.08
CA MET A 567 14.59 10.63 19.67
C MET A 567 13.76 9.38 19.35
N GLY A 568 12.66 9.55 18.60
CA GLY A 568 11.84 8.42 18.16
C GLY A 568 12.50 7.64 17.02
N GLY A 569 12.31 6.32 16.97
CA GLY A 569 12.66 5.45 15.86
C GLY A 569 12.56 3.95 16.22
N ASP A 570 12.30 3.07 15.26
CA ASP A 570 12.11 1.62 15.47
C ASP A 570 13.44 0.89 15.66
N LEU A 571 14.04 0.99 16.84
CA LEU A 571 15.35 0.40 17.14
C LEU A 571 15.25 -1.14 17.29
N ASP A 572 14.07 -1.62 17.65
CA ASP A 572 13.82 -3.01 18.02
C ASP A 572 13.24 -3.88 16.88
N GLY A 573 12.87 -3.27 15.76
CA GLY A 573 12.48 -3.88 14.49
C GLY A 573 11.12 -4.56 14.54
N ASP A 574 10.25 -4.12 15.44
CA ASP A 574 8.88 -4.59 15.56
C ASP A 574 7.90 -3.76 14.70
N GLY A 575 8.40 -2.74 14.00
CA GLY A 575 7.67 -1.82 13.14
C GLY A 575 7.19 -0.57 13.87
N ILE A 576 7.74 -0.28 15.06
CA ILE A 576 7.16 0.67 16.01
C ILE A 576 8.27 1.58 16.52
N ALA A 577 8.03 2.89 16.53
CA ALA A 577 8.98 3.86 17.06
C ALA A 577 9.24 3.68 18.58
N ASP A 578 10.46 3.27 18.91
CA ASP A 578 11.07 3.31 20.24
C ASP A 578 11.69 4.70 20.54
N ASP A 579 12.22 4.87 21.76
CA ASP A 579 13.00 6.04 22.15
C ASP A 579 14.51 5.71 22.25
N ALA A 580 15.34 6.34 21.42
CA ALA A 580 16.79 6.39 21.61
C ALA A 580 17.15 7.41 22.71
N ALA A 581 17.64 6.91 23.85
CA ALA A 581 18.04 7.73 24.99
C ALA A 581 19.57 7.79 25.16
N LEU A 582 20.13 9.01 25.22
CA LEU A 582 21.57 9.24 25.42
C LEU A 582 21.90 9.62 26.88
N GLN A 583 22.91 8.95 27.45
CA GLN A 583 23.49 9.29 28.76
C GLN A 583 24.82 10.07 28.65
N ASP A 584 24.83 11.31 29.13
CA ASP A 584 25.94 12.27 28.94
C ASP A 584 27.25 11.89 29.65
N ASN A 585 27.20 11.22 30.80
CA ASN A 585 28.38 11.03 31.66
C ASN A 585 29.25 9.80 31.29
N GLY A 586 29.06 9.28 30.08
CA GLY A 586 29.77 8.10 29.54
C GLY A 586 29.45 7.76 28.08
N GLY A 587 28.63 8.57 27.39
CA GLY A 587 28.19 8.42 26.00
C GLY A 587 27.64 7.03 25.69
N ARG A 588 26.75 6.58 26.58
CA ARG A 588 26.04 5.30 26.45
C ARG A 588 24.68 5.55 25.83
N TRP A 589 24.35 4.75 24.83
CA TRP A 589 23.04 4.72 24.19
C TRP A 589 22.17 3.63 24.80
N PHE A 590 20.92 3.98 25.02
CA PHE A 590 19.88 3.09 25.50
C PHE A 590 18.69 3.16 24.55
N GLU A 591 18.06 2.03 24.34
CA GLU A 591 16.71 1.92 23.78
C GLU A 591 15.75 1.93 24.98
N ALA A 592 14.81 2.86 24.98
CA ALA A 592 13.67 2.88 25.87
C ALA A 592 12.47 2.35 25.11
N TYR A 593 11.97 1.20 25.55
CA TYR A 593 10.88 0.48 24.89
C TYR A 593 9.80 0.10 25.91
N VAL A 594 8.59 -0.16 25.43
CA VAL A 594 7.48 -0.64 26.27
C VAL A 594 7.47 -2.16 26.26
N ASN A 595 7.70 -2.77 27.42
CA ASN A 595 7.67 -4.22 27.53
C ASN A 595 6.23 -4.78 27.42
N ALA A 596 6.10 -6.09 27.23
CA ALA A 596 4.81 -6.80 27.10
C ALA A 596 3.81 -6.60 28.27
N SER A 597 4.20 -5.93 29.36
CA SER A 597 3.33 -5.57 30.47
C SER A 597 2.85 -4.11 30.44
N GLY A 598 3.19 -3.34 29.40
CA GLY A 598 2.84 -1.92 29.26
C GLY A 598 3.71 -1.00 30.12
N SER A 599 4.90 -1.46 30.55
CA SER A 599 5.84 -0.67 31.36
C SER A 599 7.08 -0.34 30.55
N TYR A 600 7.58 0.89 30.71
CA TYR A 600 8.87 1.30 30.18
C TYR A 600 10.02 0.48 30.77
N ASP A 601 10.90 -0.02 29.91
CA ASP A 601 12.18 -0.66 30.26
C ASP A 601 13.33 -0.03 29.44
N LEU A 602 14.57 -0.26 29.88
CA LEU A 602 15.77 0.27 29.22
C LEU A 602 16.71 -0.86 28.82
N ARG A 603 16.99 -0.97 27.52
CA ARG A 603 18.05 -1.85 27.00
C ARG A 603 19.29 -1.04 26.71
N TYR A 604 20.43 -1.47 27.25
CA TYR A 604 21.72 -0.90 26.87
C TYR A 604 22.13 -1.39 25.48
N LEU A 605 22.30 -0.47 24.53
CA LEU A 605 22.66 -0.76 23.13
C LEU A 605 24.17 -1.05 22.96
N GLY A 606 24.93 -1.31 24.02
CA GLY A 606 26.35 -1.72 23.90
C GLY A 606 27.34 -0.61 23.51
N ALA A 607 26.88 0.49 22.92
CA ALA A 607 27.72 1.59 22.45
C ALA A 607 28.35 2.36 23.63
N SER A 608 29.66 2.26 23.80
CA SER A 608 30.44 3.09 24.73
C SER A 608 31.19 4.17 23.96
N TRP A 609 30.53 5.27 23.65
CA TRP A 609 31.19 6.40 23.00
C TRP A 609 31.77 7.28 24.12
N ALA A 610 33.08 7.48 24.17
CA ALA A 610 33.61 8.53 25.03
C ALA A 610 33.27 9.90 24.39
N MET A 611 32.09 10.46 24.68
CA MET A 611 31.65 11.72 24.08
C MET A 611 32.34 12.93 24.72
N PRO A 612 32.95 13.83 23.93
CA PRO A 612 33.03 15.25 24.24
C PRO A 612 31.73 15.93 23.77
N THR A 613 31.24 16.89 24.54
CA THR A 613 29.98 17.66 24.43
C THR A 613 29.78 18.49 23.14
N LEU A 614 30.20 18.02 21.96
CA LEU A 614 30.32 18.81 20.72
C LEU A 614 29.82 18.12 19.44
N TRP A 615 29.19 16.93 19.50
CA TRP A 615 28.66 16.24 18.32
C TRP A 615 27.22 16.70 18.05
N SER A 616 26.88 16.96 16.79
CA SER A 616 25.59 17.56 16.37
C SER A 616 24.89 16.71 15.31
N GLY A 617 23.55 16.79 15.25
CA GLY A 617 22.73 16.15 14.22
C GLY A 617 22.75 14.63 14.30
N HIS A 618 22.03 14.10 15.28
CA HIS A 618 21.74 12.67 15.37
C HIS A 618 20.52 12.38 14.51
N LEU A 619 20.57 11.29 13.76
CA LEU A 619 19.53 10.85 12.85
C LEU A 619 19.23 9.37 13.14
N LEU A 620 17.97 8.98 13.04
CA LEU A 620 17.51 7.60 13.13
C LEU A 620 16.86 7.18 11.82
N GLY A 621 17.29 6.04 11.28
CA GLY A 621 16.71 5.43 10.10
C GLY A 621 17.36 4.08 9.80
N ASP A 622 16.74 3.22 8.99
CA ASP A 622 17.24 1.90 8.61
C ASP A 622 18.40 2.01 7.60
N LEU A 623 19.53 2.50 8.08
CA LEU A 623 20.73 2.75 7.27
C LEU A 623 21.34 1.42 6.78
N ASN A 624 21.09 0.29 7.44
CA ASN A 624 21.70 -0.99 7.14
C ASN A 624 20.80 -1.99 6.39
N GLY A 625 19.48 -1.75 6.35
CA GLY A 625 18.47 -2.54 5.67
C GLY A 625 18.02 -3.78 6.44
N ASP A 626 18.14 -3.78 7.77
CA ASP A 626 17.72 -4.90 8.62
C ASP A 626 16.31 -4.73 9.21
N GLY A 627 15.62 -3.66 8.82
CA GLY A 627 14.27 -3.31 9.28
C GLY A 627 14.28 -2.73 10.69
N ARG A 628 15.41 -2.18 11.15
CA ARG A 628 15.55 -1.42 12.40
C ARG A 628 16.19 -0.09 12.11
N ASP A 629 15.77 0.94 12.82
CA ASP A 629 16.45 2.22 12.80
C ASP A 629 17.84 2.11 13.45
N ASP A 630 18.84 2.62 12.75
CA ASP A 630 20.20 2.82 13.19
C ASP A 630 20.43 4.26 13.64
N ILE A 631 21.47 4.48 14.45
CA ILE A 631 21.80 5.84 14.93
C ILE A 631 22.99 6.37 14.13
N ALA A 632 22.78 7.40 13.31
CA ALA A 632 23.85 8.15 12.66
C ALA A 632 24.19 9.44 13.41
N ALA A 633 25.49 9.78 13.47
CA ALA A 633 25.97 11.04 14.02
C ALA A 633 27.20 11.57 13.29
N LEU A 634 27.27 12.91 13.14
CA LEU A 634 28.42 13.59 12.56
C LEU A 634 29.42 14.03 13.66
N THR A 635 30.67 13.58 13.55
CA THR A 635 31.73 13.96 14.50
C THR A 635 32.23 15.39 14.26
N PRO A 636 32.82 16.06 15.27
CA PRO A 636 33.48 17.37 15.13
C PRO A 636 34.63 17.37 14.12
N GLN A 637 35.23 16.19 13.86
CA GLN A 637 36.26 16.01 12.84
C GLN A 637 35.67 15.86 11.42
N GLY A 638 34.33 15.84 11.28
CA GLY A 638 33.63 15.74 10.02
C GLY A 638 33.45 14.30 9.52
N PHE A 639 33.46 13.29 10.37
CA PHE A 639 33.19 11.90 9.95
C PHE A 639 31.81 11.43 10.40
N TRP A 640 31.09 10.76 9.52
CA TRP A 640 29.84 10.07 9.85
C TRP A 640 30.14 8.76 10.53
N TRP A 641 29.46 8.52 11.65
CA TRP A 641 29.51 7.29 12.41
C TRP A 641 28.11 6.76 12.59
N VAL A 642 27.97 5.44 12.49
CA VAL A 642 26.71 4.73 12.64
C VAL A 642 26.83 3.72 13.78
N VAL A 643 25.77 3.62 14.58
CA VAL A 643 25.54 2.56 15.56
C VAL A 643 24.46 1.65 15.01
N ASP A 644 24.82 0.38 14.81
CA ASP A 644 23.89 -0.70 14.52
C ASP A 644 23.07 -0.97 15.80
N SER A 645 21.75 -0.76 15.73
CA SER A 645 20.83 -0.91 16.88
C SER A 645 20.66 -2.36 17.32
N ALA A 646 20.73 -3.31 16.39
CA ALA A 646 20.63 -4.74 16.69
C ALA A 646 21.83 -5.25 17.50
N THR A 647 23.05 -4.85 17.13
CA THR A 647 24.30 -5.40 17.66
C THR A 647 25.06 -4.46 18.60
N GLY A 648 24.73 -3.17 18.56
CA GLY A 648 25.47 -2.12 19.28
C GLY A 648 26.84 -1.81 18.69
N GLN A 649 27.17 -2.37 17.52
CA GLN A 649 28.45 -2.14 16.87
C GLN A 649 28.53 -0.72 16.30
N THR A 650 29.72 -0.13 16.39
CA THR A 650 29.95 1.26 16.03
C THR A 650 30.97 1.31 14.91
N SER A 651 30.67 2.01 13.81
CA SER A 651 31.56 2.07 12.66
C SER A 651 31.56 3.44 11.98
N GLN A 652 32.70 3.83 11.44
CA GLN A 652 32.85 5.05 10.66
C GLN A 652 32.44 4.78 9.22
N TRP A 653 31.46 5.51 8.70
CA TRP A 653 30.87 5.27 7.38
C TRP A 653 31.36 6.22 6.30
N THR A 654 32.10 7.30 6.63
CA THR A 654 32.82 8.10 5.64
C THR A 654 34.33 7.95 5.73
N THR A 655 35.01 7.95 4.58
CA THR A 655 36.48 7.84 4.52
C THR A 655 37.20 9.20 4.51
N SER A 656 36.47 10.29 4.24
CA SER A 656 36.99 11.66 4.17
C SER A 656 36.16 12.62 5.02
N PRO A 657 36.76 13.65 5.63
CA PRO A 657 36.05 14.58 6.48
C PRO A 657 35.10 15.48 5.68
N VAL A 658 33.85 15.51 6.10
CA VAL A 658 32.74 16.32 5.59
C VAL A 658 32.42 17.47 6.56
N SER A 659 33.43 18.10 7.16
CA SER A 659 33.31 19.11 8.23
C SER A 659 32.48 20.38 7.90
N SER A 660 32.16 20.62 6.63
CA SER A 660 31.26 21.69 6.21
C SER A 660 29.79 21.26 6.07
N HIS A 661 29.46 20.01 6.40
CA HIS A 661 28.12 19.47 6.28
C HIS A 661 27.37 19.59 7.59
N THR A 662 26.13 20.03 7.51
CA THR A 662 25.19 20.03 8.63
C THR A 662 24.11 18.98 8.32
N PRO A 663 23.90 17.99 9.19
CA PRO A 663 22.84 17.00 9.03
C PRO A 663 21.46 17.67 8.90
N MET A 664 20.63 17.19 7.98
CA MET A 664 19.29 17.73 7.73
C MET A 664 18.18 16.71 7.93
N GLY A 665 18.41 15.46 7.55
CA GLY A 665 17.41 14.41 7.65
C GLY A 665 17.96 13.07 7.16
N VAL A 666 17.11 12.06 7.26
CA VAL A 666 17.37 10.66 6.93
C VAL A 666 16.13 10.06 6.28
N GLY A 667 16.32 9.19 5.30
CA GLY A 667 15.25 8.53 4.54
C GLY A 667 15.78 7.94 3.25
N ASP A 668 15.04 7.08 2.59
CA ASP A 668 15.43 6.34 1.39
C ASP A 668 15.31 7.20 0.12
N PHE A 669 16.25 8.13 -0.04
CA PHE A 669 16.28 9.10 -1.13
C PHE A 669 16.54 8.50 -2.52
N ASN A 670 16.97 7.24 -2.59
CA ASN A 670 17.24 6.54 -3.85
C ASN A 670 16.32 5.33 -4.08
N SER A 671 15.39 5.10 -3.15
CA SER A 671 14.41 4.03 -3.12
C SER A 671 15.01 2.62 -3.12
N ASP A 672 16.22 2.41 -2.58
CA ASP A 672 16.89 1.10 -2.49
C ASP A 672 16.59 0.25 -1.26
N GLY A 673 15.70 0.75 -0.40
CA GLY A 673 15.31 0.12 0.85
C GLY A 673 16.33 0.33 1.96
N LEU A 674 17.26 1.28 1.79
CA LEU A 674 18.18 1.74 2.81
C LEU A 674 17.96 3.22 3.03
N ASP A 675 17.97 3.65 4.30
CA ASP A 675 17.93 5.06 4.58
C ASP A 675 19.27 5.73 4.24
N ASP A 676 19.16 6.89 3.60
CA ASP A 676 20.24 7.76 3.19
C ASP A 676 20.27 9.02 4.07
N ILE A 677 21.40 9.75 4.10
CA ILE A 677 21.49 11.00 4.87
C ILE A 677 21.45 12.23 3.97
N LEU A 678 20.52 13.14 4.24
CA LEU A 678 20.53 14.48 3.65
C LEU A 678 21.33 15.46 4.52
N ALA A 679 22.20 16.25 3.90
CA ALA A 679 22.99 17.25 4.60
C ALA A 679 23.22 18.54 3.78
N PHE A 680 23.33 19.67 4.47
CA PHE A 680 23.66 20.97 3.88
C PHE A 680 25.17 21.24 3.92
N ASN A 681 25.78 21.53 2.79
CA ASN A 681 27.17 21.94 2.69
C ASN A 681 27.30 23.47 2.79
N SER A 682 27.76 23.96 3.94
CA SER A 682 27.92 25.39 4.21
C SER A 682 29.01 26.08 3.38
N THR A 683 29.91 25.32 2.74
CA THR A 683 30.98 25.89 1.89
C THR A 683 30.47 26.20 0.50
N THR A 684 29.66 25.29 -0.06
CA THR A 684 29.13 25.40 -1.42
C THR A 684 27.73 25.98 -1.46
N GLY A 685 27.00 25.97 -0.34
CA GLY A 685 25.57 26.26 -0.28
C GLY A 685 24.72 25.15 -0.90
N ALA A 686 25.29 23.98 -1.15
CA ALA A 686 24.60 22.85 -1.78
C ALA A 686 23.94 21.94 -0.75
N ILE A 687 22.84 21.32 -1.14
CA ILE A 687 22.30 20.14 -0.46
C ILE A 687 23.01 18.90 -1.03
N GLN A 688 23.31 17.94 -0.17
CA GLN A 688 23.96 16.68 -0.53
C GLN A 688 23.23 15.51 0.10
N VAL A 689 23.06 14.43 -0.67
CA VAL A 689 22.62 13.13 -0.17
C VAL A 689 23.85 12.24 -0.03
N PHE A 690 24.00 11.61 1.12
CA PHE A 690 25.00 10.58 1.41
C PHE A 690 24.29 9.23 1.30
N TYR A 691 24.47 8.56 0.16
CA TYR A 691 23.81 7.30 -0.11
C TYR A 691 24.38 6.18 0.76
N SER A 692 23.52 5.48 1.48
CA SER A 692 23.90 4.29 2.24
C SER A 692 24.22 3.13 1.29
N THR A 693 25.13 2.27 1.71
CA THR A 693 25.36 0.96 1.08
C THR A 693 25.17 -0.18 2.07
N GLY A 694 24.50 0.09 3.19
CA GLY A 694 24.27 -0.82 4.30
C GLY A 694 25.46 -0.99 5.26
N ASN A 695 26.59 -0.32 4.98
CA ASN A 695 27.80 -0.37 5.82
C ASN A 695 28.78 0.81 5.64
N ALA A 696 28.43 1.76 4.77
CA ALA A 696 29.22 2.93 4.46
C ALA A 696 28.31 3.96 3.77
N PHE A 697 28.76 5.21 3.73
CA PHE A 697 28.18 6.23 2.86
C PHE A 697 29.06 6.40 1.61
N MET A 698 28.49 6.18 0.44
CA MET A 698 29.15 6.41 -0.85
C MET A 698 28.85 7.81 -1.40
N GLY A 699 29.55 8.19 -2.47
CA GLY A 699 29.70 9.57 -2.95
C GLY A 699 28.44 10.44 -2.90
N SER A 700 28.64 11.72 -2.55
CA SER A 700 27.57 12.70 -2.44
C SER A 700 27.20 13.30 -3.80
N GLU A 701 25.97 13.18 -4.25
CA GLU A 701 25.46 14.08 -5.28
C GLU A 701 25.30 15.48 -4.68
N SER A 702 25.77 16.50 -5.41
CA SER A 702 25.78 17.89 -4.93
C SER A 702 24.83 18.73 -5.77
N TYR A 703 23.81 19.26 -5.10
CA TYR A 703 22.81 20.13 -5.74
C TYR A 703 23.21 21.58 -5.52
N ALA A 704 23.89 22.16 -6.51
CA ALA A 704 24.39 23.53 -6.45
C ALA A 704 23.27 24.54 -6.71
N PHE A 705 23.11 25.49 -5.79
CA PHE A 705 22.21 26.63 -5.94
C PHE A 705 22.99 27.85 -6.45
N GLU A 706 22.60 28.47 -7.57
CA GLU A 706 23.19 29.76 -7.98
C GLU A 706 22.62 30.96 -7.19
N GLU A 707 21.47 30.82 -6.51
CA GLU A 707 20.73 31.94 -5.90
C GLU A 707 20.68 32.01 -4.36
N LEU A 708 21.21 31.02 -3.61
CA LEU A 708 21.13 31.01 -2.13
C LEU A 708 22.20 31.85 -1.40
N ARG A 709 22.85 32.82 -2.06
CA ARG A 709 23.79 33.73 -1.36
C ARG A 709 23.03 34.74 -0.51
N GLY A 710 22.63 34.35 0.71
CA GLY A 710 22.14 35.30 1.71
C GLY A 710 21.27 34.78 2.86
N ASN A 711 20.79 33.53 2.84
CA ASN A 711 19.68 33.12 3.71
C ASN A 711 20.03 32.00 4.74
N GLN A 712 19.19 31.86 5.77
CA GLN A 712 19.47 31.22 7.08
C GLN A 712 18.63 29.94 7.33
N PHE A 713 19.12 29.05 8.20
CA PHE A 713 18.71 27.64 8.43
C PHE A 713 17.92 27.46 9.75
N LEU A 714 16.85 26.64 9.76
CA LEU A 714 16.28 26.12 11.00
C LEU A 714 15.52 24.78 10.84
N GLY A 715 16.09 23.71 11.42
CA GLY A 715 15.41 22.74 12.28
C GLY A 715 14.44 21.69 11.71
N ILE A 716 14.59 20.46 12.22
CA ILE A 716 13.59 19.38 12.28
C ILE A 716 12.55 19.75 13.36
N GLY A 717 11.29 19.39 13.16
CA GLY A 717 10.10 19.86 13.90
C GLY A 717 10.29 20.14 15.41
N THR A 718 10.42 21.41 15.77
CA THR A 718 9.53 22.16 16.68
C THR A 718 9.93 23.65 16.68
N ILE A 719 8.94 24.49 16.34
CA ILE A 719 8.87 25.94 16.56
C ILE A 719 9.94 26.81 15.89
N ALA A 720 9.52 27.66 14.93
CA ALA A 720 10.02 29.04 14.87
C ALA A 720 9.26 29.99 13.94
N ARG A 721 9.50 31.27 14.23
CA ARG A 721 9.05 32.51 13.58
C ARG A 721 9.99 32.88 12.40
N PRO A 722 9.74 33.94 11.62
CA PRO A 722 10.05 33.99 10.19
C PRO A 722 11.55 34.09 9.84
N GLY A 723 11.99 33.28 8.86
CA GLY A 723 13.28 33.42 8.17
C GLY A 723 13.96 32.13 7.63
N GLU A 724 13.24 31.03 7.37
CA GLU A 724 13.84 29.68 7.40
C GLU A 724 13.49 28.81 6.18
N PHE A 725 14.42 27.93 5.75
CA PHE A 725 14.23 26.90 4.71
C PHE A 725 13.97 25.53 5.36
N LEU A 726 12.95 24.84 4.86
CA LEU A 726 12.48 23.52 5.32
C LEU A 726 13.21 22.38 4.57
N VAL A 727 13.49 21.26 5.25
CA VAL A 727 13.65 19.91 4.67
C VAL A 727 12.86 19.01 5.60
N VAL A 728 12.01 18.17 5.02
CA VAL A 728 11.21 17.21 5.76
C VAL A 728 11.59 15.84 5.26
N THR A 729 11.97 14.93 6.14
CA THR A 729 12.16 13.54 5.76
C THR A 729 11.25 12.71 6.65
N THR A 730 10.70 11.65 6.10
CA THR A 730 9.97 10.59 6.81
C THR A 730 10.94 9.83 7.71
N GLN A 731 10.43 9.36 8.85
CA GLN A 731 10.95 8.19 9.54
C GLN A 731 10.06 7.02 9.16
#